data_AF-A0A7J6W6Q5-F1
#
_entry.id   AF-A0A7J6W6Q5-F1
#
_cell.length_a   1.000
_cell.length_b   1.000
_cell.length_c   1.000
_cell.angle_alpha   90.00
_cell.angle_beta   90.00
_cell.angle_gamma   90.00
#
_symmetry.space_group_name_H-M   'P 1'
#
loop_
_entity.id
_entity.type
_entity.pdbx_description
1 polymer ?
#
loop_
_entity_poly.entity_id
_entity_poly.type
_entity_poly.pdbx_seq_one_letter_code
_entity_poly.pdbx_strand_id
1 'polypeptide(L)'
;MPGVRGPSEYSREPSRHPSLQINAKEPFNAEPPRSALISSYITPVDLFYKRNHGPIPIVDDIERYRVSICGLMENPKELSMAIIRKLPKYEVTATLQCAGNRRTAMSKTKTVKGVGWDVSAIGNATWGGAKLSDVLELVGIPKLTSVTSSGGKHVEFVSVDMCKEEKGGPYKASIPLNQATNPDADVLLAYEMNGEPLNRDHGYPLRGIVPGVIGARSVKWLDSINIIAEQCQGFFMQKDYKMFPPTVNWDNINWSTRKPQMDFPVQCVICSFEDVDVVKQRKVTISGYAVSGGGRGIERVDVSVDGGKTWIEAYRYQKAGVPYIGDDDSSDKWAWVFFKTEAEIPQYAEIVAKAVDTAANVQPENVEVIWNLRGILNTSWHRVQVHITVSFDDVWDFIRSLVNILKHKENDTLNRMVLSQSLANIVAIANLMPYLMDVMEEKLPKAAATAIIRIGITAIMAILGSYLSDAYIGRYHTILGSTIIYVTGLSLLAVAASPTHSSKHIITFQTGLFLIACGKAGHSPMLKDFGADQLKSSREEDNDYKIKKQVAVWWCMGATLGAFIGIILLVVAEGNQRWNLVYALLAVTMSLAIWMFISGRPFYRHVEPCGSVLSRVSHVFVAAFLNRHLEFPPNVSQFNHGSSNELLPHTDGLRFLDKAAIMESLSDNPNGHENKWRHRTVTEVEETKLLIRMLPMWTTFLLYGLVSSLGSTFFLQQGINMNRKLHDFKVPLPMFILFTRCVSGQITWINMRLSNKFPTSKQVMNPTRRIGIGMLFGVFCCSVASWVEAKRLNIVKQYSLQNRPKDTLPISVFWLIPQFLLLGAMDGFTYPGIKDFFYGQVPKSMENFGPSFTASMIGVGSLLSVIVIAAIDRITSQGGQPSWFADTTNKSRLDSYYQTLTVLSYINLVFYAFVASKYTYTTPETENEPNVNIGIQ
;
A
#
# COMPACT_ATOMS: atom_id res chain seq x y z
N MET A 1 -9.78 -58.84 -25.68
CA MET A 1 -9.91 -57.47 -25.12
C MET A 1 -9.41 -56.48 -26.15
N PRO A 2 -10.07 -55.32 -26.33
CA PRO A 2 -9.56 -54.26 -27.22
C PRO A 2 -8.17 -53.80 -26.75
N GLY A 3 -7.30 -53.39 -27.68
CA GLY A 3 -5.92 -52.99 -27.39
C GLY A 3 -5.77 -51.67 -26.60
N VAL A 4 -6.84 -50.87 -26.57
CA VAL A 4 -6.93 -49.60 -25.82
C VAL A 4 -8.29 -49.57 -25.10
N ARG A 5 -8.33 -48.99 -23.91
CA ARG A 5 -9.57 -48.77 -23.15
C ARG A 5 -9.64 -47.36 -22.58
N GLY A 6 -10.86 -46.83 -22.52
CA GLY A 6 -11.19 -45.58 -21.83
C GLY A 6 -11.58 -45.85 -20.38
N PRO A 7 -10.80 -45.41 -19.38
CA PRO A 7 -11.18 -45.52 -17.99
C PRO A 7 -12.43 -44.67 -17.67
N SER A 8 -13.20 -45.09 -16.67
CA SER A 8 -14.28 -44.29 -16.08
C SER A 8 -13.82 -43.43 -14.87
N GLU A 9 -12.59 -43.63 -14.41
CA GLU A 9 -11.97 -42.96 -13.26
C GLU A 9 -10.55 -42.46 -13.56
N TYR A 10 -10.02 -41.57 -12.71
CA TYR A 10 -8.76 -40.84 -12.92
C TYR A 10 -7.54 -41.45 -12.19
N SER A 11 -7.61 -42.71 -11.75
CA SER A 11 -6.57 -43.35 -10.93
C SER A 11 -5.24 -43.62 -11.67
N ARG A 12 -5.27 -43.73 -13.01
CA ARG A 12 -4.12 -44.08 -13.86
C ARG A 12 -3.76 -42.98 -14.87
N GLU A 13 -4.00 -41.75 -14.47
CA GLU A 13 -3.63 -40.55 -15.20
C GLU A 13 -2.09 -40.44 -15.37
N PRO A 14 -1.58 -39.97 -16.52
CA PRO A 14 -0.14 -39.75 -16.70
C PRO A 14 0.39 -38.64 -15.78
N SER A 15 1.70 -38.64 -15.52
CA SER A 15 2.39 -37.51 -14.88
C SER A 15 2.51 -36.34 -15.85
N ARG A 16 2.54 -35.11 -15.33
CA ARG A 16 2.68 -33.89 -16.13
C ARG A 16 3.73 -32.96 -15.53
N HIS A 17 4.23 -32.05 -16.35
CA HIS A 17 5.21 -31.06 -15.95
C HIS A 17 4.65 -30.14 -14.85
N PRO A 18 5.41 -29.91 -13.75
CA PRO A 18 4.90 -29.19 -12.58
C PRO A 18 4.69 -27.69 -12.79
N SER A 19 5.29 -27.09 -13.84
CA SER A 19 5.11 -25.66 -14.14
C SER A 19 3.78 -25.33 -14.81
N LEU A 20 3.01 -26.32 -15.26
CA LEU A 20 1.72 -26.09 -15.92
C LEU A 20 0.73 -25.42 -14.95
N GLN A 21 0.00 -24.43 -15.45
CA GLN A 21 -1.10 -23.82 -14.74
C GLN A 21 -2.33 -24.72 -14.85
N ILE A 22 -2.67 -25.41 -13.76
CA ILE A 22 -3.77 -26.38 -13.73
C ILE A 22 -5.10 -25.65 -13.48
N ASN A 23 -5.95 -25.62 -14.50
CA ASN A 23 -7.28 -25.01 -14.45
C ASN A 23 -8.37 -25.99 -14.00
N ALA A 24 -8.18 -27.29 -14.27
CA ALA A 24 -8.98 -28.36 -13.69
C ALA A 24 -8.13 -29.63 -13.57
N LYS A 25 -8.28 -30.36 -12.46
CA LYS A 25 -7.53 -31.61 -12.23
C LYS A 25 -8.22 -32.82 -12.89
N GLU A 26 -9.56 -32.87 -12.82
CA GLU A 26 -10.38 -34.01 -13.26
C GLU A 26 -11.66 -33.53 -13.97
N PRO A 27 -11.75 -33.61 -15.30
CA PRO A 27 -10.71 -34.04 -16.21
C PRO A 27 -9.53 -33.04 -16.26
N PHE A 28 -8.32 -33.54 -16.55
CA PHE A 28 -7.10 -32.74 -16.50
C PHE A 28 -7.11 -31.66 -17.59
N ASN A 29 -7.04 -30.40 -17.19
CA ASN A 29 -6.97 -29.24 -18.09
C ASN A 29 -5.95 -28.24 -17.57
N ALA A 30 -4.92 -27.96 -18.37
CA ALA A 30 -3.82 -27.09 -17.98
C ALA A 30 -3.18 -26.39 -19.18
N GLU A 31 -2.60 -25.22 -18.95
CA GLU A 31 -1.88 -24.41 -19.94
C GLU A 31 -0.46 -24.08 -19.46
N PRO A 32 0.51 -23.83 -20.36
CA PRO A 32 1.83 -23.37 -19.95
C PRO A 32 1.78 -21.93 -19.41
N PRO A 33 2.72 -21.56 -18.51
CA PRO A 33 2.93 -20.15 -18.16
C PRO A 33 3.20 -19.30 -19.41
N ARG A 34 2.73 -18.05 -19.42
CA ARG A 34 2.84 -17.11 -20.56
C ARG A 34 4.27 -16.99 -21.11
N SER A 35 5.24 -16.81 -20.22
CA SER A 35 6.65 -16.68 -20.57
C SER A 35 7.22 -17.92 -21.25
N ALA A 36 6.75 -19.11 -20.86
CA ALA A 36 7.17 -20.37 -21.44
C ALA A 36 6.44 -20.69 -22.76
N LEU A 37 5.26 -20.10 -23.00
CA LEU A 37 4.49 -20.33 -24.23
C LEU A 37 5.26 -19.86 -25.47
N ILE A 38 5.94 -18.71 -25.38
CA ILE A 38 6.64 -18.07 -26.51
C ILE A 38 8.15 -18.30 -26.51
N SER A 39 8.66 -19.20 -25.67
CA SER A 39 10.11 -19.44 -25.57
C SER A 39 10.69 -20.14 -26.81
N SER A 40 9.87 -20.85 -27.56
CA SER A 40 10.27 -21.57 -28.78
C SER A 40 9.11 -21.65 -29.77
N TYR A 41 9.44 -21.62 -31.06
CA TYR A 41 8.44 -21.67 -32.15
C TYR A 41 7.63 -22.97 -32.15
N ILE A 42 8.30 -24.09 -31.88
CA ILE A 42 7.68 -25.38 -31.59
C ILE A 42 7.57 -25.50 -30.07
N THR A 43 6.35 -25.64 -29.56
CA THR A 43 6.08 -25.80 -28.13
C THR A 43 6.56 -27.18 -27.67
N PRO A 44 7.39 -27.28 -26.62
CA PRO A 44 7.80 -28.57 -26.05
C PRO A 44 6.57 -29.38 -25.62
N VAL A 45 6.59 -30.69 -25.83
CA VAL A 45 5.44 -31.58 -25.57
C VAL A 45 4.97 -31.49 -24.11
N ASP A 46 5.91 -31.37 -23.18
CA ASP A 46 5.62 -31.21 -21.75
C ASP A 46 4.85 -29.93 -21.41
N LEU A 47 5.04 -28.87 -22.21
CA LEU A 47 4.43 -27.56 -22.03
C LEU A 47 3.22 -27.32 -22.94
N PHE A 48 3.03 -28.14 -23.98
CA PHE A 48 1.87 -28.02 -24.88
C PHE A 48 0.57 -28.14 -24.07
N TYR A 49 -0.39 -27.21 -24.22
CA TYR A 49 -1.59 -27.20 -23.36
C TYR A 49 -2.38 -28.52 -23.43
N LYS A 50 -2.95 -28.93 -22.30
CA LYS A 50 -3.74 -30.16 -22.19
C LYS A 50 -5.21 -29.80 -21.98
N ARG A 51 -6.07 -30.22 -22.91
CA ARG A 51 -7.54 -30.17 -22.74
C ARG A 51 -8.12 -31.58 -22.82
N ASN A 52 -8.77 -32.02 -21.75
CA ASN A 52 -9.44 -33.33 -21.65
C ASN A 52 -10.88 -33.20 -21.14
N HIS A 53 -11.81 -34.01 -21.66
CA HIS A 53 -13.21 -34.07 -21.22
C HIS A 53 -13.51 -35.28 -20.32
N GLY A 54 -12.67 -36.31 -20.38
CA GLY A 54 -12.74 -37.49 -19.51
C GLY A 54 -11.35 -37.96 -19.08
N PRO A 55 -11.27 -39.13 -18.41
CA PRO A 55 -10.01 -39.79 -18.07
C PRO A 55 -9.19 -40.15 -19.31
N ILE A 56 -7.86 -40.14 -19.19
CA ILE A 56 -6.96 -40.45 -20.30
C ILE A 56 -6.95 -41.96 -20.59
N PRO A 57 -7.26 -42.40 -21.84
CA PRO A 57 -7.16 -43.79 -22.26
C PRO A 57 -5.82 -44.46 -21.95
N ILE A 58 -5.89 -45.78 -21.79
CA ILE A 58 -4.76 -46.66 -21.48
C ILE A 58 -4.62 -47.65 -22.63
N VAL A 59 -3.41 -47.74 -23.18
CA VAL A 59 -3.05 -48.75 -24.18
C VAL A 59 -2.57 -49.97 -23.42
N ASP A 60 -3.34 -51.05 -23.44
CA ASP A 60 -2.95 -52.32 -22.83
C ASP A 60 -2.12 -53.18 -23.79
N ASP A 61 -2.41 -53.13 -25.10
CA ASP A 61 -1.66 -53.83 -26.16
C ASP A 61 -1.78 -53.09 -27.50
N ILE A 62 -0.67 -52.48 -27.93
CA ILE A 62 -0.61 -51.69 -29.17
C ILE A 62 -0.80 -52.54 -30.43
N GLU A 63 -0.39 -53.81 -30.41
CA GLU A 63 -0.52 -54.71 -31.56
C GLU A 63 -1.97 -55.19 -31.78
N ARG A 64 -2.81 -55.07 -30.75
CA ARG A 64 -4.26 -55.32 -30.81
C ARG A 64 -5.09 -54.08 -31.12
N TYR A 65 -4.52 -52.89 -31.01
CA TYR A 65 -5.25 -51.66 -31.33
C TYR A 65 -5.58 -51.58 -32.82
N ARG A 66 -6.84 -51.28 -33.11
CA ARG A 66 -7.36 -51.10 -34.47
C ARG A 66 -8.20 -49.83 -34.48
N VAL A 67 -8.15 -49.09 -35.59
CA VAL A 67 -9.11 -48.02 -35.88
C VAL A 67 -10.07 -48.52 -36.94
N SER A 68 -11.37 -48.46 -36.65
CA SER A 68 -12.41 -48.88 -37.59
C SER A 68 -12.78 -47.73 -38.53
N ILE A 69 -12.76 -47.97 -39.83
CA ILE A 69 -13.25 -47.02 -40.84
C ILE A 69 -14.52 -47.61 -41.45
N CYS A 70 -15.66 -46.97 -41.20
CA CYS A 70 -16.97 -47.52 -41.56
C CYS A 70 -17.99 -46.42 -41.91
N GLY A 71 -19.27 -46.80 -42.04
CA GLY A 71 -20.38 -45.89 -42.36
C GLY A 71 -20.83 -45.99 -43.83
N LEU A 72 -21.18 -44.85 -44.42
CA LEU A 72 -21.71 -44.73 -45.79
C LEU A 72 -20.60 -44.85 -46.84
N MET A 73 -20.04 -46.05 -46.95
CA MET A 73 -18.93 -46.40 -47.83
C MET A 73 -19.02 -47.88 -48.25
N GLU A 74 -18.34 -48.22 -49.35
CA GLU A 74 -18.41 -49.56 -49.95
C GLU A 74 -17.56 -50.61 -49.21
N ASN A 75 -16.37 -50.22 -48.71
CA ASN A 75 -15.40 -51.16 -48.14
C ASN A 75 -15.00 -50.79 -46.69
N PRO A 76 -15.86 -51.02 -45.69
CA PRO A 76 -15.50 -50.84 -44.29
C PRO A 76 -14.28 -51.68 -43.91
N LYS A 77 -13.35 -51.12 -43.12
CA LYS A 77 -12.08 -51.76 -42.81
C LYS A 77 -11.55 -51.36 -41.45
N GLU A 78 -10.95 -52.31 -40.74
CA GLU A 78 -10.17 -52.05 -39.53
C GLU A 78 -8.68 -51.95 -39.87
N LEU A 79 -8.03 -50.88 -39.44
CA LEU A 79 -6.61 -50.64 -39.68
C LEU A 79 -5.80 -50.77 -38.39
N SER A 80 -4.73 -51.56 -38.43
CA SER A 80 -3.72 -51.60 -37.36
C SER A 80 -2.73 -50.45 -37.48
N MET A 81 -2.01 -50.14 -36.40
CA MET A 81 -0.90 -49.18 -36.46
C MET A 81 0.16 -49.56 -37.49
N ALA A 82 0.41 -50.86 -37.69
CA ALA A 82 1.35 -51.35 -38.69
C ALA A 82 0.92 -51.01 -40.12
N ILE A 83 -0.39 -50.99 -40.42
CA ILE A 83 -0.91 -50.57 -41.73
C ILE A 83 -0.83 -49.04 -41.86
N ILE A 84 -1.25 -48.30 -40.83
CA ILE A 84 -1.23 -46.83 -40.86
C ILE A 84 0.20 -46.30 -41.04
N ARG A 85 1.18 -46.87 -40.36
CA ARG A 85 2.61 -46.49 -40.48
C ARG A 85 3.25 -46.88 -41.81
N LYS A 86 2.62 -47.76 -42.61
CA LYS A 86 3.09 -48.11 -43.96
C LYS A 86 2.63 -47.11 -45.02
N LEU A 87 1.62 -46.28 -44.72
CA LEU A 87 1.23 -45.19 -45.60
C LEU A 87 2.33 -44.10 -45.62
N PRO A 88 2.38 -43.24 -46.65
CA PRO A 88 3.32 -42.14 -46.69
C PRO A 88 3.18 -41.26 -45.43
N LYS A 89 4.31 -41.05 -44.74
CA LYS A 89 4.39 -40.16 -43.59
C LYS A 89 4.56 -38.72 -44.07
N TYR A 90 3.73 -37.83 -43.55
CA TYR A 90 3.84 -36.38 -43.74
C TYR A 90 4.08 -35.72 -42.39
N GLU A 91 4.79 -34.60 -42.43
CA GLU A 91 5.04 -33.74 -41.27
C GLU A 91 4.37 -32.39 -41.51
N VAL A 92 3.45 -32.03 -40.63
CA VAL A 92 2.68 -30.79 -40.72
C VAL A 92 2.88 -30.00 -39.44
N THR A 93 3.50 -28.83 -39.55
CA THR A 93 3.57 -27.88 -38.43
C THR A 93 2.25 -27.14 -38.32
N ALA A 94 1.50 -27.39 -37.24
CA ALA A 94 0.18 -26.80 -37.03
C ALA A 94 -0.04 -26.41 -35.58
N THR A 95 -0.62 -25.22 -35.41
CA THR A 95 -1.05 -24.69 -34.11
C THR A 95 -2.45 -25.18 -33.77
N LEU A 96 -2.60 -25.79 -32.60
CA LEU A 96 -3.92 -26.10 -32.05
C LEU A 96 -4.33 -24.99 -31.08
N GLN A 97 -5.39 -24.27 -31.39
CA GLN A 97 -6.00 -23.31 -30.47
C GLN A 97 -7.30 -23.87 -29.89
N CYS A 98 -7.43 -23.88 -28.56
CA CYS A 98 -8.69 -24.20 -27.91
C CYS A 98 -9.72 -23.09 -28.20
N ALA A 99 -10.96 -23.46 -28.53
CA ALA A 99 -12.03 -22.47 -28.69
C ALA A 99 -12.26 -21.64 -27.41
N GLY A 100 -11.92 -22.18 -26.23
CA GLY A 100 -12.02 -21.50 -24.94
C GLY A 100 -10.81 -20.63 -24.58
N ASN A 101 -9.81 -20.47 -25.45
CA ASN A 101 -8.65 -19.61 -25.17
C ASN A 101 -9.12 -18.19 -24.77
N ARG A 102 -8.48 -17.60 -23.75
CA ARG A 102 -8.82 -16.29 -23.16
C ARG A 102 -10.21 -16.18 -22.54
N ARG A 103 -10.84 -17.30 -22.16
CA ARG A 103 -12.17 -17.31 -21.53
C ARG A 103 -12.22 -16.52 -20.23
N THR A 104 -11.17 -16.59 -19.40
CA THR A 104 -11.16 -15.93 -18.09
C THR A 104 -11.38 -14.43 -18.21
N ALA A 105 -10.78 -13.78 -19.20
CA ALA A 105 -10.99 -12.36 -19.49
C ALA A 105 -12.44 -12.04 -19.85
N MET A 106 -13.12 -12.89 -20.64
CA MET A 106 -14.55 -12.72 -20.95
C MET A 106 -15.44 -12.89 -19.70
N SER A 107 -15.06 -13.79 -18.79
CA SER A 107 -15.75 -14.00 -17.52
C SER A 107 -15.67 -12.79 -16.58
N LYS A 108 -14.63 -11.94 -16.71
CA LYS A 108 -14.48 -10.69 -15.94
C LYS A 108 -15.60 -9.68 -16.27
N THR A 109 -16.06 -9.62 -17.53
CA THR A 109 -17.19 -8.77 -17.95
C THR A 109 -18.53 -9.34 -17.49
N LYS A 110 -18.77 -10.63 -17.77
CA LYS A 110 -19.97 -11.35 -17.33
C LYS A 110 -19.66 -12.84 -17.27
N THR A 111 -20.00 -13.47 -16.14
CA THR A 111 -19.63 -14.86 -15.85
C THR A 111 -20.12 -15.82 -16.94
N VAL A 112 -19.22 -16.70 -17.39
CA VAL A 112 -19.48 -17.75 -18.40
C VAL A 112 -19.25 -19.13 -17.81
N LYS A 113 -19.91 -20.17 -18.34
CA LYS A 113 -19.66 -21.56 -17.89
C LYS A 113 -18.58 -22.21 -18.76
N GLY A 114 -17.50 -22.65 -18.13
CA GLY A 114 -16.43 -23.43 -18.75
C GLY A 114 -15.15 -23.41 -17.91
N VAL A 115 -14.19 -24.27 -18.23
CA VAL A 115 -12.85 -24.23 -17.64
C VAL A 115 -12.25 -22.84 -17.88
N GLY A 116 -11.76 -22.18 -16.83
CA GLY A 116 -11.05 -20.91 -16.97
C GLY A 116 -9.78 -21.13 -17.78
N TRP A 117 -9.58 -20.30 -18.80
CA TRP A 117 -8.34 -20.29 -19.59
C TRP A 117 -7.85 -18.87 -19.62
N ASP A 118 -6.58 -18.70 -19.33
CA ASP A 118 -5.88 -17.46 -19.56
C ASP A 118 -5.51 -17.35 -21.05
N VAL A 119 -4.29 -16.98 -21.41
CA VAL A 119 -3.92 -16.69 -22.80
C VAL A 119 -3.17 -17.83 -23.49
N SER A 120 -2.97 -18.96 -22.81
CA SER A 120 -2.07 -20.04 -23.21
C SER A 120 -2.80 -21.36 -23.54
N ALA A 121 -4.10 -21.33 -23.81
CA ALA A 121 -4.84 -22.50 -24.31
C ALA A 121 -4.60 -22.72 -25.82
N ILE A 122 -3.33 -22.71 -26.20
CA ILE A 122 -2.81 -22.79 -27.56
C ILE A 122 -1.40 -23.42 -27.52
N GLY A 123 -1.01 -24.10 -28.59
CA GLY A 123 0.36 -24.60 -28.75
C GLY A 123 0.64 -24.99 -30.19
N ASN A 124 1.91 -24.88 -30.60
CA ASN A 124 2.37 -25.20 -31.94
C ASN A 124 3.29 -26.41 -31.93
N ALA A 125 3.05 -27.36 -32.83
CA ALA A 125 3.81 -28.60 -32.90
C ALA A 125 3.95 -29.09 -34.34
N THR A 126 4.98 -29.89 -34.58
CA THR A 126 5.14 -30.65 -35.83
C THR A 126 4.50 -32.01 -35.66
N TRP A 127 3.44 -32.28 -36.40
CA TRP A 127 2.65 -33.51 -36.31
C TRP A 127 3.08 -34.47 -37.42
N GLY A 128 3.45 -35.69 -37.04
CA GLY A 128 3.87 -36.74 -37.98
C GLY A 128 2.81 -37.82 -38.11
N GLY A 129 2.40 -38.14 -39.34
CA GLY A 129 1.40 -39.18 -39.57
C GLY A 129 1.00 -39.39 -41.03
N ALA A 130 -0.02 -40.21 -41.24
CA ALA A 130 -0.62 -40.42 -42.56
C ALA A 130 -1.67 -39.35 -42.85
N LYS A 131 -1.73 -38.84 -44.08
CA LYS A 131 -2.84 -37.98 -44.51
C LYS A 131 -4.15 -38.76 -44.48
N LEU A 132 -5.20 -38.14 -43.94
CA LEU A 132 -6.54 -38.72 -43.91
C LEU A 132 -7.04 -39.00 -45.33
N SER A 133 -6.70 -38.14 -46.30
CA SER A 133 -7.02 -38.37 -47.71
C SER A 133 -6.46 -39.68 -48.26
N ASP A 134 -5.23 -40.05 -47.88
CA ASP A 134 -4.58 -41.30 -48.32
C ASP A 134 -5.21 -42.52 -47.62
N VAL A 135 -5.60 -42.36 -46.35
CA VAL A 135 -6.31 -43.38 -45.58
C VAL A 135 -7.71 -43.64 -46.16
N LEU A 136 -8.42 -42.58 -46.56
CA LEU A 136 -9.76 -42.68 -47.17
C LEU A 136 -9.68 -43.27 -48.60
N GLU A 137 -8.64 -42.93 -49.36
CA GLU A 137 -8.35 -43.51 -50.67
C GLU A 137 -8.11 -45.03 -50.57
N LEU A 138 -7.37 -45.48 -49.54
CA LEU A 138 -7.13 -46.90 -49.27
C LEU A 138 -8.42 -47.72 -49.07
N VAL A 139 -9.49 -47.09 -48.61
CA VAL A 139 -10.80 -47.73 -48.37
C VAL A 139 -11.84 -47.39 -49.45
N GLY A 140 -11.38 -46.86 -50.60
CA GLY A 140 -12.19 -46.65 -51.79
C GLY A 140 -12.90 -45.30 -51.88
N ILE A 141 -12.52 -44.29 -51.09
CA ILE A 141 -13.03 -42.92 -51.19
C ILE A 141 -11.97 -42.04 -51.87
N PRO A 142 -12.14 -41.65 -53.14
CA PRO A 142 -11.14 -40.87 -53.87
C PRO A 142 -10.85 -39.51 -53.21
N LYS A 143 -9.67 -38.96 -53.49
CA LYS A 143 -9.31 -37.59 -53.13
C LYS A 143 -10.29 -36.58 -53.74
N LEU A 144 -10.47 -35.44 -53.08
CA LEU A 144 -11.38 -34.36 -53.47
C LEU A 144 -12.87 -34.77 -53.55
N THR A 145 -13.25 -35.88 -52.93
CA THR A 145 -14.65 -36.32 -52.85
C THR A 145 -15.44 -35.45 -51.88
N SER A 146 -16.54 -34.85 -52.36
CA SER A 146 -17.48 -34.09 -51.52
C SER A 146 -18.62 -34.94 -50.97
N VAL A 147 -19.05 -35.97 -51.71
CA VAL A 147 -20.11 -36.91 -51.32
C VAL A 147 -19.76 -38.32 -51.82
N THR A 148 -19.95 -39.36 -51.00
CA THR A 148 -19.77 -40.76 -51.44
C THR A 148 -20.96 -41.26 -52.27
N SER A 149 -20.78 -42.36 -53.01
CA SER A 149 -21.87 -43.07 -53.72
C SER A 149 -23.04 -43.44 -52.80
N SER A 150 -22.74 -43.71 -51.53
CA SER A 150 -23.70 -44.04 -50.47
C SER A 150 -24.27 -42.81 -49.73
N GLY A 151 -24.00 -41.59 -50.22
CA GLY A 151 -24.56 -40.34 -49.68
C GLY A 151 -23.85 -39.75 -48.46
N GLY A 152 -22.65 -40.23 -48.11
CA GLY A 152 -21.85 -39.70 -47.02
C GLY A 152 -21.24 -38.34 -47.34
N LYS A 153 -21.34 -37.37 -46.43
CA LYS A 153 -20.88 -35.96 -46.62
C LYS A 153 -19.95 -35.46 -45.52
N HIS A 154 -19.83 -36.19 -44.43
CA HIS A 154 -19.02 -35.84 -43.27
C HIS A 154 -18.19 -37.03 -42.80
N VAL A 155 -17.05 -36.74 -42.18
CA VAL A 155 -16.19 -37.71 -41.50
C VAL A 155 -16.27 -37.44 -40.00
N GLU A 156 -16.87 -38.36 -39.26
CA GLU A 156 -16.92 -38.34 -37.80
C GLU A 156 -15.74 -39.12 -37.24
N PHE A 157 -15.03 -38.51 -36.29
CA PHE A 157 -14.01 -39.15 -35.47
C PHE A 157 -14.61 -39.46 -34.10
N VAL A 158 -14.46 -40.71 -33.67
CA VAL A 158 -14.92 -41.19 -32.37
C VAL A 158 -13.70 -41.55 -31.52
N SER A 159 -13.66 -41.07 -30.28
CA SER A 159 -12.60 -41.39 -29.32
C SER A 159 -12.89 -42.70 -28.59
N VAL A 160 -11.87 -43.25 -27.93
CA VAL A 160 -11.97 -44.33 -26.94
C VAL A 160 -12.30 -43.79 -25.53
N ASP A 161 -12.18 -42.47 -25.30
CA ASP A 161 -12.41 -41.87 -23.98
C ASP A 161 -13.88 -41.97 -23.50
N MET A 162 -14.13 -41.63 -22.24
CA MET A 162 -15.45 -41.69 -21.62
C MET A 162 -15.79 -40.33 -21.01
N CYS A 163 -16.78 -39.64 -21.57
CA CYS A 163 -17.15 -38.27 -21.20
C CYS A 163 -18.44 -38.24 -20.37
N LYS A 164 -18.48 -37.41 -19.32
CA LYS A 164 -19.69 -37.24 -18.49
C LYS A 164 -20.83 -36.62 -19.29
N GLU A 165 -20.52 -35.68 -20.16
CA GLU A 165 -21.46 -34.96 -21.03
C GLU A 165 -22.17 -35.89 -22.03
N GLU A 166 -21.51 -37.00 -22.39
CA GLU A 166 -22.06 -38.06 -23.25
C GLU A 166 -22.63 -39.23 -22.44
N LYS A 167 -22.91 -39.01 -21.14
CA LYS A 167 -23.42 -40.03 -20.20
C LYS A 167 -22.54 -41.29 -20.14
N GLY A 168 -21.22 -41.09 -20.18
CA GLY A 168 -20.23 -42.17 -20.27
C GLY A 168 -19.95 -42.62 -21.70
N GLY A 169 -20.52 -42.00 -22.73
CA GLY A 169 -20.12 -42.20 -24.12
C GLY A 169 -18.83 -41.47 -24.50
N PRO A 170 -18.28 -41.74 -25.69
CA PRO A 170 -17.02 -41.17 -26.13
C PRO A 170 -17.12 -39.75 -26.68
N TYR A 171 -16.02 -39.02 -26.63
CA TYR A 171 -15.87 -37.76 -27.34
C TYR A 171 -15.97 -37.97 -28.86
N LYS A 172 -16.76 -37.14 -29.54
CA LYS A 172 -16.93 -37.19 -31.00
C LYS A 172 -16.87 -35.79 -31.61
N ALA A 173 -16.31 -35.71 -32.81
CA ALA A 173 -16.38 -34.53 -33.66
C ALA A 173 -16.40 -34.95 -35.13
N SER A 174 -16.88 -34.09 -36.02
CA SER A 174 -16.80 -34.35 -37.46
C SER A 174 -16.29 -33.17 -38.25
N ILE A 175 -15.68 -33.45 -39.39
CA ILE A 175 -15.34 -32.48 -40.43
C ILE A 175 -16.10 -32.79 -41.73
N PRO A 176 -16.29 -31.82 -42.63
CA PRO A 176 -16.80 -32.07 -43.98
C PRO A 176 -15.92 -33.07 -44.76
N LEU A 177 -16.55 -33.93 -45.58
CA LEU A 177 -15.83 -34.94 -46.36
C LEU A 177 -14.89 -34.31 -47.39
N ASN A 178 -15.30 -33.20 -48.01
CA ASN A 178 -14.44 -32.45 -48.93
C ASN A 178 -13.16 -31.92 -48.26
N GLN A 179 -13.21 -31.57 -46.97
CA GLN A 179 -12.01 -31.18 -46.21
C GLN A 179 -11.15 -32.41 -45.90
N ALA A 180 -11.78 -33.53 -45.51
CA ALA A 180 -11.08 -34.77 -45.16
C ALA A 180 -10.34 -35.42 -46.35
N THR A 181 -10.90 -35.29 -47.56
CA THR A 181 -10.36 -35.89 -48.79
C THR A 181 -9.49 -34.93 -49.59
N ASN A 182 -9.38 -33.67 -49.18
CA ASN A 182 -8.49 -32.69 -49.83
C ASN A 182 -7.06 -32.81 -49.27
N PRO A 183 -6.07 -33.20 -50.11
CA PRO A 183 -4.68 -33.28 -49.68
C PRO A 183 -4.10 -31.95 -49.17
N ASP A 184 -4.59 -30.81 -49.67
CA ASP A 184 -4.07 -29.46 -49.34
C ASP A 184 -4.58 -28.94 -47.99
N ALA A 185 -5.61 -29.60 -47.44
CA ALA A 185 -6.12 -29.32 -46.10
C ALA A 185 -5.27 -29.96 -44.99
N ASP A 186 -4.30 -30.82 -45.37
CA ASP A 186 -3.31 -31.43 -44.48
C ASP A 186 -3.90 -32.11 -43.22
N VAL A 187 -5.10 -32.68 -43.34
CA VAL A 187 -5.71 -33.43 -42.24
C VAL A 187 -4.92 -34.71 -42.02
N LEU A 188 -4.41 -34.93 -40.81
CA LEU A 188 -3.58 -36.10 -40.47
C LEU A 188 -4.26 -37.05 -39.49
N LEU A 189 -3.97 -38.33 -39.66
CA LEU A 189 -3.96 -39.31 -38.58
C LEU A 189 -2.54 -39.35 -38.01
N ALA A 190 -2.30 -38.51 -37.01
CA ALA A 190 -1.00 -38.32 -36.39
C ALA A 190 -0.72 -39.42 -35.35
N TYR A 191 0.50 -39.98 -35.40
CA TYR A 191 1.05 -40.90 -34.41
C TYR A 191 2.38 -40.39 -33.79
N GLU A 192 2.89 -39.27 -34.30
CA GLU A 192 4.04 -38.55 -33.76
C GLU A 192 3.72 -37.07 -33.50
N MET A 193 4.43 -36.48 -32.54
CA MET A 193 4.40 -35.07 -32.18
C MET A 193 5.82 -34.62 -31.83
N ASN A 194 6.32 -33.61 -32.54
CA ASN A 194 7.67 -33.07 -32.44
C ASN A 194 8.77 -34.13 -32.64
N GLY A 195 8.58 -35.05 -33.59
CA GLY A 195 9.53 -36.11 -33.92
C GLY A 195 9.48 -37.33 -33.00
N GLU A 196 8.72 -37.27 -31.91
CA GLU A 196 8.56 -38.37 -30.95
C GLU A 196 7.18 -39.02 -31.08
N PRO A 197 7.01 -40.30 -30.67
CA PRO A 197 5.69 -40.90 -30.54
C PRO A 197 4.75 -40.03 -29.68
N LEU A 198 3.47 -39.97 -30.03
CA LEU A 198 2.48 -39.24 -29.23
C LEU A 198 2.56 -39.67 -27.76
N ASN A 199 2.43 -38.71 -26.85
CA ASN A 199 2.22 -39.02 -25.44
C ASN A 199 0.73 -39.33 -25.16
N ARG A 200 0.46 -39.88 -23.98
CA ARG A 200 -0.92 -40.24 -23.58
C ARG A 200 -1.85 -39.03 -23.53
N ASP A 201 -1.44 -37.88 -22.99
CA ASP A 201 -2.28 -36.67 -22.90
C ASP A 201 -2.71 -36.13 -24.28
N HIS A 202 -1.87 -36.31 -25.30
CA HIS A 202 -2.08 -35.79 -26.64
C HIS A 202 -2.59 -36.83 -27.63
N GLY A 203 -2.97 -38.03 -27.19
CA GLY A 203 -3.74 -38.95 -28.04
C GLY A 203 -3.06 -40.26 -28.41
N TYR A 204 -2.00 -40.69 -27.71
CA TYR A 204 -1.36 -41.97 -27.99
C TYR A 204 -2.36 -43.15 -28.01
N PRO A 205 -2.40 -43.98 -29.07
CA PRO A 205 -1.39 -44.08 -30.13
C PRO A 205 -1.70 -43.29 -31.41
N LEU A 206 -2.92 -42.80 -31.58
CA LEU A 206 -3.35 -42.12 -32.80
C LEU A 206 -4.39 -41.04 -32.50
N ARG A 207 -4.23 -39.89 -33.16
CA ARG A 207 -5.19 -38.78 -33.13
C ARG A 207 -5.48 -38.22 -34.50
N GLY A 208 -6.61 -37.55 -34.64
CA GLY A 208 -6.84 -36.61 -35.73
C GLY A 208 -6.13 -35.28 -35.46
N ILE A 209 -5.57 -34.68 -36.51
CA ILE A 209 -5.13 -33.29 -36.55
C ILE A 209 -5.83 -32.63 -37.74
N VAL A 210 -6.57 -31.56 -37.46
CA VAL A 210 -7.30 -30.76 -38.46
C VAL A 210 -6.72 -29.34 -38.44
N PRO A 211 -5.72 -29.04 -39.29
CA PRO A 211 -5.09 -27.72 -39.33
C PRO A 211 -6.07 -26.59 -39.64
N GLY A 212 -5.82 -25.39 -39.10
CA GLY A 212 -6.66 -24.21 -39.30
C GLY A 212 -8.07 -24.28 -38.68
N VAL A 213 -8.37 -25.32 -37.91
CA VAL A 213 -9.66 -25.55 -37.24
C VAL A 213 -9.45 -25.52 -35.73
N ILE A 214 -10.49 -25.18 -34.96
CA ILE A 214 -10.44 -25.21 -33.49
C ILE A 214 -9.98 -26.60 -33.00
N GLY A 215 -9.18 -26.62 -31.93
CA GLY A 215 -8.58 -27.85 -31.41
C GLY A 215 -9.58 -28.95 -31.01
N ALA A 216 -10.85 -28.58 -30.78
CA ALA A 216 -11.93 -29.51 -30.47
C ALA A 216 -12.22 -30.54 -31.58
N ARG A 217 -11.83 -30.28 -32.84
CA ARG A 217 -12.06 -31.21 -33.96
C ARG A 217 -10.90 -32.18 -34.18
N SER A 218 -9.75 -31.92 -33.57
CA SER A 218 -8.57 -32.79 -33.57
C SER A 218 -8.70 -33.88 -32.51
N VAL A 219 -9.62 -34.84 -32.72
CA VAL A 219 -10.00 -35.89 -31.76
C VAL A 219 -8.81 -36.77 -31.39
N LYS A 220 -8.66 -37.05 -30.10
CA LYS A 220 -7.57 -37.85 -29.53
C LYS A 220 -8.04 -39.29 -29.29
N TRP A 221 -7.09 -40.23 -29.26
CA TRP A 221 -7.34 -41.64 -28.96
C TRP A 221 -8.43 -42.23 -29.86
N LEU A 222 -8.19 -42.23 -31.17
CA LEU A 222 -9.20 -42.63 -32.14
C LEU A 222 -9.64 -44.09 -31.95
N ASP A 223 -10.93 -44.33 -32.00
CA ASP A 223 -11.54 -45.66 -32.01
C ASP A 223 -12.06 -45.98 -33.42
N SER A 224 -12.83 -45.04 -33.97
CA SER A 224 -13.46 -45.18 -35.28
C SER A 224 -13.54 -43.86 -36.06
N ILE A 225 -13.57 -44.01 -37.38
CA ILE A 225 -13.73 -42.96 -38.37
C ILE A 225 -14.95 -43.32 -39.22
N ASN A 226 -16.04 -42.59 -39.02
CA ASN A 226 -17.34 -42.92 -39.60
C ASN A 226 -17.71 -41.93 -40.71
N ILE A 227 -17.99 -42.45 -41.90
CA ILE A 227 -18.54 -41.66 -43.01
C ILE A 227 -20.05 -41.55 -42.84
N ILE A 228 -20.56 -40.33 -42.66
CA ILE A 228 -21.97 -40.10 -42.31
C ILE A 228 -22.60 -39.04 -43.21
N ALA A 229 -23.93 -39.13 -43.39
CA ALA A 229 -24.67 -38.26 -44.31
C ALA A 229 -24.80 -36.82 -43.77
N GLU A 230 -24.97 -36.70 -42.45
CA GLU A 230 -25.18 -35.44 -41.76
C GLU A 230 -24.04 -35.19 -40.75
N GLN A 231 -23.93 -33.96 -40.28
CA GLN A 231 -22.95 -33.61 -39.25
C GLN A 231 -23.10 -34.50 -37.99
N CYS A 232 -21.99 -34.81 -37.32
CA CYS A 232 -21.97 -35.57 -36.08
C CYS A 232 -22.99 -35.05 -35.05
N GLN A 233 -23.80 -35.96 -34.50
CA GLN A 233 -24.86 -35.65 -33.55
C GLN A 233 -24.39 -35.65 -32.08
N GLY A 234 -23.09 -35.86 -31.83
CA GLY A 234 -22.50 -35.85 -30.50
C GLY A 234 -22.68 -34.50 -29.78
N PHE A 235 -22.67 -34.55 -28.45
CA PHE A 235 -22.85 -33.41 -27.56
C PHE A 235 -21.90 -32.26 -27.90
N PHE A 236 -20.61 -32.54 -28.11
CA PHE A 236 -19.60 -31.51 -28.39
C PHE A 236 -19.67 -30.89 -29.80
N MET A 237 -20.46 -31.48 -30.70
CA MET A 237 -20.79 -30.86 -31.99
C MET A 237 -22.11 -30.08 -31.89
N GLN A 238 -23.13 -30.67 -31.27
CA GLN A 238 -24.49 -30.12 -31.32
C GLN A 238 -24.80 -29.14 -30.18
N LYS A 239 -24.25 -29.38 -28.99
CA LYS A 239 -24.55 -28.70 -27.72
C LYS A 239 -23.32 -28.04 -27.09
N ASP A 240 -22.23 -27.87 -27.84
CA ASP A 240 -21.07 -27.09 -27.43
C ASP A 240 -20.33 -26.48 -28.63
N TYR A 241 -19.30 -25.67 -28.37
CA TYR A 241 -18.41 -25.08 -29.38
C TYR A 241 -19.15 -24.37 -30.51
N LYS A 242 -20.12 -23.52 -30.14
CA LYS A 242 -20.90 -22.67 -31.04
C LYS A 242 -20.86 -21.21 -30.58
N MET A 243 -20.67 -20.29 -31.52
CA MET A 243 -20.60 -18.85 -31.25
C MET A 243 -22.01 -18.24 -31.25
N PHE A 244 -22.48 -17.79 -30.08
CA PHE A 244 -23.76 -17.11 -29.91
C PHE A 244 -23.57 -15.60 -29.75
N PRO A 245 -24.57 -14.78 -30.11
CA PRO A 245 -24.51 -13.35 -29.84
C PRO A 245 -24.65 -13.05 -28.33
N PRO A 246 -24.23 -11.86 -27.86
CA PRO A 246 -24.24 -11.52 -26.44
C PRO A 246 -25.62 -11.51 -25.75
N THR A 247 -26.69 -11.44 -26.53
CA THR A 247 -28.08 -11.45 -26.07
C THR A 247 -28.57 -12.84 -25.64
N VAL A 248 -27.86 -13.91 -26.00
CA VAL A 248 -28.24 -15.28 -25.65
C VAL A 248 -27.69 -15.65 -24.27
N ASN A 249 -28.53 -16.24 -23.42
CA ASN A 249 -28.24 -16.74 -22.09
C ASN A 249 -28.70 -18.21 -21.95
N TRP A 250 -28.59 -18.79 -20.75
CA TRP A 250 -28.95 -20.20 -20.53
C TRP A 250 -30.45 -20.48 -20.61
N ASP A 251 -31.29 -19.47 -20.44
CA ASP A 251 -32.75 -19.61 -20.44
C ASP A 251 -33.34 -19.54 -21.85
N ASN A 252 -32.69 -18.83 -22.77
CA ASN A 252 -33.15 -18.63 -24.14
C ASN A 252 -32.27 -19.30 -25.22
N ILE A 253 -31.27 -20.08 -24.81
CA ILE A 253 -30.35 -20.72 -25.75
C ILE A 253 -31.07 -21.72 -26.67
N ASN A 254 -30.92 -21.51 -27.98
CA ASN A 254 -31.29 -22.49 -28.99
C ASN A 254 -30.08 -22.91 -29.81
N TRP A 255 -29.56 -24.11 -29.52
CA TRP A 255 -28.37 -24.68 -30.14
C TRP A 255 -28.44 -24.85 -31.67
N SER A 256 -29.64 -25.01 -32.24
CA SER A 256 -29.82 -25.21 -33.67
C SER A 256 -29.62 -23.93 -34.50
N THR A 257 -29.72 -22.76 -33.86
CA THR A 257 -29.58 -21.46 -34.54
C THR A 257 -28.15 -21.15 -34.98
N ARG A 258 -27.16 -21.90 -34.47
CA ARG A 258 -25.74 -21.70 -34.78
C ARG A 258 -25.11 -22.98 -35.30
N LYS A 259 -24.20 -22.81 -36.26
CA LYS A 259 -23.36 -23.90 -36.78
C LYS A 259 -22.22 -24.19 -35.80
N PRO A 260 -21.74 -25.43 -35.70
CA PRO A 260 -20.53 -25.74 -34.94
C PRO A 260 -19.35 -24.97 -35.46
N GLN A 261 -18.54 -24.46 -34.54
CA GLN A 261 -17.34 -23.73 -34.92
C GLN A 261 -16.32 -24.70 -35.52
N MET A 262 -15.78 -24.33 -36.69
CA MET A 262 -14.72 -25.05 -37.39
C MET A 262 -13.48 -24.16 -37.42
N ASP A 263 -13.35 -23.29 -38.42
CA ASP A 263 -12.36 -22.22 -38.49
C ASP A 263 -12.43 -21.29 -37.26
N PHE A 264 -11.37 -20.54 -36.94
CA PHE A 264 -11.34 -19.53 -35.89
C PHE A 264 -10.80 -18.18 -36.40
N PRO A 265 -11.32 -17.05 -35.89
CA PRO A 265 -10.89 -15.72 -36.31
C PRO A 265 -9.46 -15.40 -35.85
N VAL A 266 -8.89 -14.34 -36.43
CA VAL A 266 -7.59 -13.80 -36.05
C VAL A 266 -7.49 -13.54 -34.54
N GLN A 267 -6.37 -13.93 -33.94
CA GLN A 267 -6.05 -13.82 -32.52
C GLN A 267 -4.65 -13.22 -32.36
N CYS A 268 -4.46 -12.40 -31.33
CA CYS A 268 -3.16 -11.84 -30.94
C CYS A 268 -3.10 -11.62 -29.43
N VAL A 269 -1.96 -11.97 -28.83
CA VAL A 269 -1.74 -11.93 -27.39
C VAL A 269 -0.30 -11.54 -27.09
N ILE A 270 -0.12 -10.54 -26.22
CA ILE A 270 1.13 -10.24 -25.50
C ILE A 270 1.42 -11.33 -24.43
N CYS A 271 2.62 -11.91 -24.45
CA CYS A 271 3.06 -12.93 -23.49
C CYS A 271 4.31 -12.53 -22.67
N SER A 272 4.97 -11.45 -23.07
CA SER A 272 6.15 -10.87 -22.40
C SER A 272 5.85 -10.26 -21.02
N PHE A 273 4.58 -10.00 -20.72
CA PHE A 273 4.10 -9.42 -19.48
C PHE A 273 2.89 -10.20 -18.94
N GLU A 274 2.71 -10.13 -17.63
CA GLU A 274 1.44 -10.49 -16.98
C GLU A 274 0.37 -9.42 -17.23
N ASP A 275 -0.90 -9.69 -16.87
CA ASP A 275 -2.01 -8.72 -17.02
C ASP A 275 -1.71 -7.38 -16.33
N VAL A 276 -0.98 -7.44 -15.21
CA VAL A 276 -0.43 -6.30 -14.47
C VAL A 276 1.01 -6.63 -14.13
N ASP A 277 1.95 -5.84 -14.63
CA ASP A 277 3.39 -6.09 -14.48
C ASP A 277 4.16 -4.83 -14.08
N VAL A 278 5.33 -5.04 -13.48
CA VAL A 278 6.20 -3.98 -12.97
C VAL A 278 7.59 -4.15 -13.55
N VAL A 279 8.03 -3.14 -14.31
CA VAL A 279 9.34 -3.14 -14.99
C VAL A 279 10.29 -2.11 -14.39
N LYS A 280 11.59 -2.34 -14.58
CA LYS A 280 12.66 -1.48 -14.07
C LYS A 280 13.09 -0.39 -15.06
N GLN A 281 12.88 -0.63 -16.35
CA GLN A 281 13.39 0.22 -17.43
C GLN A 281 12.25 0.77 -18.26
N ARG A 282 12.43 1.97 -18.81
CA ARG A 282 11.48 2.59 -19.75
C ARG A 282 11.44 1.85 -21.08
N LYS A 283 12.59 1.41 -21.57
CA LYS A 283 12.67 0.66 -22.83
C LYS A 283 12.38 -0.80 -22.53
N VAL A 284 11.34 -1.35 -23.14
CA VAL A 284 10.89 -2.72 -22.92
C VAL A 284 10.68 -3.44 -24.24
N THR A 285 10.90 -4.75 -24.25
CA THR A 285 10.58 -5.63 -25.38
C THR A 285 9.19 -6.21 -25.18
N ILE A 286 8.27 -5.88 -26.08
CA ILE A 286 6.89 -6.39 -26.10
C ILE A 286 6.85 -7.51 -27.13
N SER A 287 6.63 -8.74 -26.67
CA SER A 287 6.51 -9.94 -27.51
C SER A 287 5.31 -10.82 -27.16
N GLY A 288 4.91 -11.65 -28.12
CA GLY A 288 3.73 -12.50 -28.04
C GLY A 288 3.50 -13.34 -29.30
N TYR A 289 2.29 -13.86 -29.46
CA TYR A 289 1.88 -14.64 -30.64
C TYR A 289 0.66 -14.03 -31.34
N ALA A 290 0.51 -14.34 -32.62
CA ALA A 290 -0.67 -14.11 -33.44
C ALA A 290 -0.98 -15.34 -34.31
N VAL A 291 -2.27 -15.61 -34.59
CA VAL A 291 -2.68 -16.75 -35.42
C VAL A 291 -4.07 -16.48 -36.01
N SER A 292 -4.35 -17.03 -37.19
CA SER A 292 -5.70 -17.08 -37.77
C SER A 292 -5.99 -18.52 -38.22
N GLY A 293 -7.25 -18.92 -38.19
CA GLY A 293 -7.66 -20.23 -38.70
C GLY A 293 -7.68 -20.27 -40.23
N GLY A 294 -8.16 -21.37 -40.79
CA GLY A 294 -8.36 -21.54 -42.24
C GLY A 294 -7.10 -21.44 -43.10
N GLY A 295 -5.91 -21.41 -42.49
CA GLY A 295 -4.63 -21.33 -43.19
C GLY A 295 -4.23 -19.92 -43.59
N ARG A 296 -4.86 -18.90 -43.00
CA ARG A 296 -4.54 -17.49 -43.26
C ARG A 296 -3.34 -17.06 -42.43
N GLY A 297 -2.31 -16.54 -43.08
CA GLY A 297 -1.16 -15.91 -42.45
C GLY A 297 -1.53 -14.62 -41.72
N ILE A 298 -0.58 -14.07 -40.95
CA ILE A 298 -0.71 -12.80 -40.24
C ILE A 298 0.00 -11.72 -41.01
N GLU A 299 -0.74 -10.84 -41.68
CA GLU A 299 -0.19 -9.76 -42.50
C GLU A 299 0.34 -8.58 -41.68
N ARG A 300 -0.18 -8.35 -40.47
CA ARG A 300 0.36 -7.30 -39.58
C ARG A 300 0.07 -7.56 -38.12
N VAL A 301 0.97 -7.10 -37.24
CA VAL A 301 0.71 -6.99 -35.79
C VAL A 301 0.99 -5.55 -35.37
N ASP A 302 -0.01 -4.91 -34.77
CA ASP A 302 0.06 -3.54 -34.27
C ASP A 302 0.12 -3.56 -32.74
N VAL A 303 1.11 -2.85 -32.18
CA VAL A 303 1.30 -2.69 -30.73
C VAL A 303 1.16 -1.21 -30.36
N SER A 304 0.41 -0.93 -29.30
CA SER A 304 0.22 0.40 -28.72
C SER A 304 0.71 0.43 -27.29
N VAL A 305 1.26 1.56 -26.83
CA VAL A 305 1.68 1.79 -25.43
C VAL A 305 0.82 2.85 -24.71
N ASP A 306 -0.22 3.35 -25.38
CA ASP A 306 -1.07 4.45 -24.93
C ASP A 306 -2.58 4.07 -24.92
N GLY A 307 -2.87 2.78 -24.76
CA GLY A 307 -4.23 2.25 -24.69
C GLY A 307 -4.94 2.08 -26.04
N GLY A 308 -4.20 2.09 -27.14
CA GLY A 308 -4.72 1.88 -28.50
C GLY A 308 -4.92 3.17 -29.31
N LYS A 309 -4.32 4.30 -28.91
CA LYS A 309 -4.46 5.58 -29.64
C LYS A 309 -3.45 5.68 -30.77
N THR A 310 -2.21 5.29 -30.51
CA THR A 310 -1.14 5.22 -31.50
C THR A 310 -0.59 3.80 -31.60
N TRP A 311 -0.09 3.44 -32.78
CA TRP A 311 0.29 2.06 -33.12
C TRP A 311 1.68 2.01 -33.73
N ILE A 312 2.45 1.00 -33.34
CA ILE A 312 3.77 0.65 -33.88
C ILE A 312 3.63 -0.75 -34.46
N GLU A 313 4.05 -0.94 -35.70
CA GLU A 313 4.09 -2.28 -36.30
C GLU A 313 5.18 -3.12 -35.63
N ALA A 314 4.84 -4.32 -35.19
CA ALA A 314 5.77 -5.27 -34.60
C ALA A 314 6.42 -6.16 -35.65
N TYR A 315 7.68 -6.52 -35.42
CA TYR A 315 8.39 -7.49 -36.25
C TYR A 315 7.80 -8.89 -36.05
N ARG A 316 7.43 -9.55 -37.16
CA ARG A 316 6.79 -10.87 -37.20
C ARG A 316 7.78 -11.95 -37.64
N TYR A 317 7.73 -13.14 -37.05
CA TYR A 317 8.61 -14.26 -37.42
C TYR A 317 8.03 -15.63 -37.03
N GLN A 318 8.51 -16.68 -37.72
CA GLN A 318 8.25 -18.09 -37.40
C GLN A 318 9.58 -18.81 -37.12
N LYS A 319 10.15 -19.46 -38.15
CA LYS A 319 11.42 -20.18 -38.07
C LYS A 319 12.60 -19.20 -37.98
N ALA A 320 13.61 -19.54 -37.18
CA ALA A 320 14.81 -18.72 -37.09
C ALA A 320 15.55 -18.70 -38.43
N GLY A 321 15.99 -17.51 -38.88
CA GLY A 321 16.75 -17.33 -40.12
C GLY A 321 15.92 -17.35 -41.41
N VAL A 322 14.61 -17.58 -41.34
CA VAL A 322 13.70 -17.53 -42.50
C VAL A 322 12.80 -16.30 -42.37
N PRO A 323 12.85 -15.34 -43.31
CA PRO A 323 11.91 -14.22 -43.33
C PRO A 323 10.48 -14.72 -43.41
N TYR A 324 9.60 -14.15 -42.59
CA TYR A 324 8.18 -14.50 -42.61
C TYR A 324 7.43 -13.61 -43.60
N ILE A 325 6.63 -14.22 -44.48
CA ILE A 325 5.74 -13.56 -45.43
C ILE A 325 4.39 -14.26 -45.37
N GLY A 326 3.29 -13.51 -45.26
CA GLY A 326 1.94 -14.08 -45.21
C GLY A 326 1.63 -14.90 -46.46
N ASP A 327 1.14 -16.13 -46.25
CA ASP A 327 0.72 -17.08 -47.29
C ASP A 327 1.79 -17.47 -48.34
N ASP A 328 3.07 -17.19 -48.07
CA ASP A 328 4.18 -17.65 -48.90
C ASP A 328 4.55 -19.11 -48.63
N ASP A 329 5.02 -19.83 -49.64
CA ASP A 329 5.41 -21.26 -49.55
C ASP A 329 6.52 -21.53 -48.52
N SER A 330 7.34 -20.53 -48.19
CA SER A 330 8.39 -20.63 -47.16
C SER A 330 7.85 -20.59 -45.73
N SER A 331 6.61 -20.12 -45.54
CA SER A 331 5.95 -19.94 -44.24
C SER A 331 5.04 -21.12 -43.89
N ASP A 332 4.94 -21.42 -42.61
CA ASP A 332 4.03 -22.48 -42.14
C ASP A 332 2.62 -21.90 -41.99
N LYS A 333 1.78 -22.05 -43.02
CA LYS A 333 0.41 -21.49 -43.09
C LYS A 333 -0.53 -21.93 -41.96
N TRP A 334 -0.27 -23.07 -41.32
CA TRP A 334 -1.09 -23.60 -40.22
C TRP A 334 -0.57 -23.25 -38.82
N ALA A 335 0.58 -22.58 -38.75
CA ALA A 335 1.24 -22.25 -37.50
C ALA A 335 1.00 -20.80 -37.09
N TRP A 336 1.10 -20.53 -35.80
CA TRP A 336 1.15 -19.17 -35.30
C TRP A 336 2.36 -18.39 -35.83
N VAL A 337 2.34 -17.09 -35.60
CA VAL A 337 3.40 -16.15 -35.92
C VAL A 337 3.77 -15.44 -34.62
N PHE A 338 5.05 -15.44 -34.27
CA PHE A 338 5.53 -14.64 -33.15
C PHE A 338 5.73 -13.20 -33.57
N PHE A 339 5.53 -12.28 -32.63
CA PHE A 339 5.83 -10.88 -32.84
C PHE A 339 6.71 -10.34 -31.71
N LYS A 340 7.51 -9.33 -32.03
CA LYS A 340 8.24 -8.53 -31.05
C LYS A 340 8.41 -7.08 -31.51
N THR A 341 8.41 -6.16 -30.56
CA THR A 341 8.80 -4.76 -30.79
C THR A 341 9.49 -4.20 -29.54
N GLU A 342 10.36 -3.22 -29.73
CA GLU A 342 10.92 -2.45 -28.63
C GLU A 342 10.20 -1.11 -28.56
N ALA A 343 9.70 -0.76 -27.39
CA ALA A 343 9.03 0.52 -27.17
C ALA A 343 9.50 1.16 -25.86
N GLU A 344 9.57 2.48 -25.85
CA GLU A 344 9.68 3.23 -24.60
C GLU A 344 8.28 3.43 -24.01
N ILE A 345 8.09 2.97 -22.78
CA ILE A 345 6.82 3.09 -22.09
C ILE A 345 6.83 4.26 -21.08
N PRO A 346 5.71 4.97 -20.92
CA PRO A 346 5.52 5.94 -19.84
C PRO A 346 5.52 5.24 -18.47
N GLN A 347 5.53 6.03 -17.38
CA GLN A 347 5.54 5.49 -16.01
C GLN A 347 4.37 4.53 -15.73
N TYR A 348 3.23 4.79 -16.36
CA TYR A 348 2.05 3.94 -16.39
C TYR A 348 1.64 3.76 -17.85
N ALA A 349 1.73 2.53 -18.36
CA ALA A 349 1.39 2.22 -19.74
C ALA A 349 0.30 1.14 -19.79
N GLU A 350 -0.72 1.38 -20.61
CA GLU A 350 -1.61 0.31 -21.07
C GLU A 350 -1.09 -0.14 -22.45
N ILE A 351 -0.48 -1.32 -22.48
CA ILE A 351 0.06 -1.90 -23.70
C ILE A 351 -1.02 -2.75 -24.34
N VAL A 352 -1.28 -2.52 -25.63
CA VAL A 352 -2.34 -3.20 -26.40
C VAL A 352 -1.73 -3.84 -27.64
N ALA A 353 -2.13 -5.07 -27.97
CA ALA A 353 -1.75 -5.71 -29.23
C ALA A 353 -2.98 -6.21 -30.01
N LYS A 354 -2.92 -6.08 -31.34
CA LYS A 354 -3.89 -6.61 -32.30
C LYS A 354 -3.21 -7.09 -33.57
N ALA A 355 -3.79 -8.07 -34.24
CA ALA A 355 -3.31 -8.58 -35.52
C ALA A 355 -4.32 -8.38 -36.65
N VAL A 356 -3.81 -8.43 -37.88
CA VAL A 356 -4.53 -8.44 -39.15
C VAL A 356 -4.07 -9.66 -39.94
N ASP A 357 -4.99 -10.50 -40.41
CA ASP A 357 -4.64 -11.65 -41.25
C ASP A 357 -4.53 -11.28 -42.74
N THR A 358 -4.07 -12.20 -43.59
CA THR A 358 -3.88 -11.97 -45.04
C THR A 358 -5.17 -11.68 -45.80
N ALA A 359 -6.33 -12.02 -45.21
CA ALA A 359 -7.64 -11.64 -45.73
C ALA A 359 -8.17 -10.32 -45.12
N ALA A 360 -7.30 -9.56 -44.45
CA ALA A 360 -7.58 -8.31 -43.77
C ALA A 360 -8.65 -8.39 -42.66
N ASN A 361 -8.89 -9.57 -42.08
CA ASN A 361 -9.72 -9.68 -40.89
C ASN A 361 -9.02 -9.04 -39.70
N VAL A 362 -9.79 -8.41 -38.81
CA VAL A 362 -9.29 -7.69 -37.64
C VAL A 362 -9.91 -8.21 -36.36
N GLN A 363 -9.20 -7.99 -35.24
CA GLN A 363 -9.72 -8.27 -33.91
C GLN A 363 -10.67 -7.17 -33.42
N PRO A 364 -11.78 -7.51 -32.73
CA PRO A 364 -12.65 -6.54 -32.08
C PRO A 364 -11.93 -5.85 -30.93
N GLU A 365 -12.25 -4.58 -30.68
CA GLU A 365 -11.63 -3.81 -29.59
C GLU A 365 -12.07 -4.32 -28.21
N ASN A 366 -13.37 -4.55 -28.04
CA ASN A 366 -14.02 -4.77 -26.75
C ASN A 366 -14.62 -6.18 -26.66
N VAL A 367 -14.48 -6.80 -25.48
CA VAL A 367 -14.98 -8.16 -25.24
C VAL A 367 -16.50 -8.22 -25.15
N GLU A 368 -17.15 -7.12 -24.77
CA GLU A 368 -18.59 -6.97 -24.62
C GLU A 368 -19.32 -7.25 -25.94
N VAL A 369 -18.73 -6.83 -27.07
CA VAL A 369 -19.30 -6.98 -28.41
C VAL A 369 -19.32 -8.44 -28.85
N ILE A 370 -18.38 -9.25 -28.36
CA ILE A 370 -18.24 -10.66 -28.70
C ILE A 370 -18.53 -11.61 -27.52
N TRP A 371 -19.05 -11.07 -26.42
CA TRP A 371 -19.38 -11.88 -25.24
C TRP A 371 -20.38 -12.96 -25.64
N ASN A 372 -20.18 -14.18 -25.14
CA ASN A 372 -21.10 -15.28 -25.38
C ASN A 372 -21.13 -16.22 -24.17
N LEU A 373 -22.27 -16.86 -23.95
CA LEU A 373 -22.53 -17.68 -22.76
C LEU A 373 -21.53 -18.84 -22.53
N ARG A 374 -20.87 -19.32 -23.59
CA ARG A 374 -19.85 -20.41 -23.54
C ARG A 374 -18.44 -19.89 -23.31
N GLY A 375 -18.23 -18.59 -23.40
CA GLY A 375 -16.91 -17.99 -23.26
C GLY A 375 -15.92 -18.54 -24.27
N ILE A 376 -16.33 -18.69 -25.54
CA ILE A 376 -15.45 -19.14 -26.62
C ILE A 376 -15.07 -17.97 -27.53
N LEU A 377 -13.99 -18.13 -28.30
CA LEU A 377 -13.53 -17.18 -29.32
C LEU A 377 -13.29 -15.76 -28.79
N ASN A 378 -12.75 -15.65 -27.57
CA ASN A 378 -12.33 -14.35 -27.07
C ASN A 378 -11.10 -13.88 -27.87
N THR A 379 -11.35 -12.98 -28.82
CA THR A 379 -10.35 -12.40 -29.72
C THR A 379 -10.27 -10.89 -29.56
N SER A 380 -10.79 -10.32 -28.47
CA SER A 380 -10.66 -8.88 -28.21
C SER A 380 -9.19 -8.46 -28.15
N TRP A 381 -8.87 -7.19 -28.38
CA TRP A 381 -7.49 -6.70 -28.22
C TRP A 381 -6.94 -7.11 -26.85
N HIS A 382 -5.73 -7.65 -26.81
CA HIS A 382 -5.10 -8.02 -25.53
C HIS A 382 -4.48 -6.77 -24.91
N ARG A 383 -4.86 -6.47 -23.67
CA ARG A 383 -4.42 -5.28 -22.92
C ARG A 383 -3.67 -5.75 -21.68
N VAL A 384 -2.47 -5.23 -21.47
CA VAL A 384 -1.67 -5.45 -20.25
C VAL A 384 -1.30 -4.09 -19.63
N GLN A 385 -1.30 -4.02 -18.30
CA GLN A 385 -0.95 -2.81 -17.56
C GLN A 385 0.48 -2.92 -17.06
N VAL A 386 1.35 -2.02 -17.48
CA VAL A 386 2.76 -2.02 -17.07
C VAL A 386 3.08 -0.76 -16.30
N HIS A 387 3.78 -0.93 -15.17
CA HIS A 387 4.22 0.15 -14.31
C HIS A 387 5.74 0.16 -14.19
N ILE A 388 6.33 1.33 -14.28
CA ILE A 388 7.77 1.48 -14.01
C ILE A 388 7.96 1.66 -12.51
N THR A 389 8.64 0.72 -11.87
CA THR A 389 9.14 0.92 -10.50
C THR A 389 10.17 2.04 -10.50
N VAL A 390 9.97 3.04 -9.63
CA VAL A 390 11.05 3.96 -9.25
C VAL A 390 12.12 3.11 -8.56
N SER A 391 13.32 3.08 -9.11
CA SER A 391 14.42 2.29 -8.57
C SER A 391 14.85 2.83 -7.21
N PHE A 392 15.32 1.94 -6.33
CA PHE A 392 16.03 2.35 -5.12
C PHE A 392 17.27 3.21 -5.45
N ASP A 393 17.83 3.04 -6.65
CA ASP A 393 18.92 3.86 -7.17
C ASP A 393 18.48 5.28 -7.52
N ASP A 394 17.26 5.49 -8.02
CA ASP A 394 16.72 6.84 -8.26
C ASP A 394 16.51 7.59 -6.94
N VAL A 395 16.10 6.86 -5.90
CA VAL A 395 16.00 7.39 -4.53
C VAL A 395 17.40 7.69 -3.98
N TRP A 396 18.38 6.82 -4.21
CA TRP A 396 19.77 7.05 -3.81
C TRP A 396 20.46 8.19 -4.57
N ASP A 397 20.17 8.38 -5.85
CA ASP A 397 20.71 9.47 -6.66
C ASP A 397 20.04 10.79 -6.29
N PHE A 398 18.74 10.78 -5.99
CA PHE A 398 18.06 11.92 -5.37
C PHE A 398 18.65 12.25 -3.99
N ILE A 399 18.88 11.24 -3.13
CA ILE A 399 19.52 11.41 -1.82
C ILE A 399 20.95 11.94 -2.00
N ARG A 400 21.75 11.41 -2.94
CA ARG A 400 23.12 11.91 -3.23
C ARG A 400 23.09 13.35 -3.72
N SER A 401 22.16 13.69 -4.60
CA SER A 401 21.95 15.06 -5.08
C SER A 401 21.61 16.00 -3.92
N LEU A 402 20.73 15.58 -3.01
CA LEU A 402 20.36 16.33 -1.82
C LEU A 402 21.53 16.47 -0.82
N VAL A 403 22.30 15.39 -0.60
CA VAL A 403 23.51 15.38 0.23
C VAL A 403 24.57 16.32 -0.35
N ASN A 404 24.69 16.41 -1.67
CA ASN A 404 25.60 17.34 -2.34
C ASN A 404 25.11 18.80 -2.23
N ILE A 405 23.80 19.06 -2.30
CA ILE A 405 23.22 20.39 -2.07
C ILE A 405 23.47 20.85 -0.62
N LEU A 406 23.49 19.92 0.35
CA LEU A 406 23.72 20.23 1.76
C LEU A 406 25.20 20.41 2.15
N LYS A 407 26.18 20.20 1.26
CA LYS A 407 27.62 20.29 1.60
C LYS A 407 28.18 21.71 1.81
N HIS A 408 27.38 22.77 1.62
CA HIS A 408 27.86 24.15 1.72
C HIS A 408 27.32 24.88 2.96
N LYS A 409 28.07 24.82 4.08
CA LYS A 409 28.33 25.89 5.09
C LYS A 409 28.73 25.31 6.46
N GLU A 410 29.63 25.96 7.19
CA GLU A 410 30.22 25.53 8.47
C GLU A 410 29.25 25.30 9.66
N ASN A 411 27.93 25.54 9.51
CA ASN A 411 26.88 25.33 10.54
C ASN A 411 25.97 24.10 10.27
N ASP A 412 26.48 23.12 9.51
CA ASP A 412 25.72 22.06 8.84
C ASP A 412 25.23 20.91 9.73
N THR A 413 26.00 20.57 10.77
CA THR A 413 25.83 19.33 11.55
C THR A 413 24.48 19.28 12.27
N LEU A 414 24.05 20.41 12.84
CA LEU A 414 22.79 20.53 13.56
C LEU A 414 21.58 20.41 12.62
N ASN A 415 21.64 21.06 11.46
CA ASN A 415 20.56 21.05 10.46
C ASN A 415 20.35 19.65 9.88
N ARG A 416 21.43 18.91 9.62
CA ARG A 416 21.37 17.51 9.18
C ARG A 416 20.75 16.59 10.24
N MET A 417 21.03 16.83 11.52
CA MET A 417 20.42 16.05 12.59
C MET A 417 18.91 16.32 12.72
N VAL A 418 18.49 17.58 12.60
CA VAL A 418 17.07 17.97 12.56
C VAL A 418 16.36 17.34 11.35
N LEU A 419 17.01 17.32 10.19
CA LEU A 419 16.49 16.70 8.97
C LEU A 419 16.27 15.19 9.16
N SER A 420 17.31 14.45 9.58
CA SER A 420 17.24 13.00 9.82
C SER A 420 16.21 12.63 10.88
N GLN A 421 16.12 13.42 11.96
CA GLN A 421 15.10 13.25 12.99
C GLN A 421 13.70 13.41 12.41
N SER A 422 13.47 14.49 11.66
CA SER A 422 12.15 14.84 11.15
C SER A 422 11.65 13.84 10.12
N LEU A 423 12.58 13.33 9.30
CA LEU A 423 12.41 12.19 8.42
C LEU A 423 11.96 10.94 9.20
N ALA A 424 12.73 10.51 10.19
CA ALA A 424 12.40 9.33 10.97
C ALA A 424 11.07 9.46 11.73
N ASN A 425 10.79 10.65 12.25
CA ASN A 425 9.60 10.92 13.04
C ASN A 425 8.32 10.94 12.18
N ILE A 426 8.33 11.48 10.96
CA ILE A 426 7.13 11.44 10.10
C ILE A 426 6.81 10.00 9.69
N VAL A 427 7.84 9.21 9.37
CA VAL A 427 7.68 7.81 8.97
C VAL A 427 7.15 6.98 10.14
N ALA A 428 7.74 7.14 11.33
CA ALA A 428 7.29 6.46 12.53
C ALA A 428 5.87 6.88 12.97
N ILE A 429 5.45 8.13 12.75
CA ILE A 429 4.09 8.57 13.08
C ILE A 429 3.09 8.05 12.07
N ALA A 430 3.34 8.28 10.79
CA ALA A 430 2.34 8.08 9.75
C ALA A 430 2.18 6.61 9.35
N ASN A 431 3.21 5.78 9.56
CA ASN A 431 3.13 4.34 9.33
C ASN A 431 2.57 3.54 10.51
N LEU A 432 2.54 4.12 11.71
CA LEU A 432 2.23 3.32 12.90
C LEU A 432 0.82 2.72 12.82
N MET A 433 -0.21 3.53 12.56
CA MET A 433 -1.59 3.03 12.51
C MET A 433 -1.80 1.98 11.40
N PRO A 434 -1.40 2.22 10.12
CA PRO A 434 -1.49 1.19 9.08
C PRO A 434 -0.71 -0.09 9.43
N TYR A 435 0.51 0.03 9.96
CA TYR A 435 1.31 -1.15 10.33
C TYR A 435 0.66 -1.98 11.45
N LEU A 436 0.15 -1.33 12.51
CA LEU A 436 -0.55 -2.01 13.61
C LEU A 436 -1.79 -2.77 13.09
N MET A 437 -2.54 -2.17 12.17
CA MET A 437 -3.80 -2.72 11.63
C MET A 437 -3.59 -3.79 10.55
N ASP A 438 -2.71 -3.53 9.59
CA ASP A 438 -2.58 -4.35 8.37
C ASP A 438 -1.52 -5.45 8.50
N VAL A 439 -0.48 -5.23 9.30
CA VAL A 439 0.63 -6.19 9.48
C VAL A 439 0.49 -6.95 10.80
N MET A 440 0.16 -6.26 11.89
CA MET A 440 -0.03 -6.90 13.21
C MET A 440 -1.48 -7.28 13.52
N GLU A 441 -2.41 -7.00 12.61
CA GLU A 441 -3.83 -7.33 12.72
C GLU A 441 -4.48 -6.84 14.03
N GLU A 442 -3.98 -5.73 14.60
CA GLU A 442 -4.58 -5.12 15.78
C GLU A 442 -5.93 -4.47 15.45
N LYS A 443 -6.84 -4.49 16.43
CA LYS A 443 -8.13 -3.80 16.32
C LYS A 443 -7.94 -2.29 16.40
N LEU A 444 -8.77 -1.53 15.67
CA LEU A 444 -8.72 -0.06 15.60
C LEU A 444 -8.54 0.66 16.96
N PRO A 445 -9.35 0.41 18.00
CA PRO A 445 -9.18 1.09 19.29
C PRO A 445 -7.85 0.77 19.98
N LYS A 446 -7.36 -0.47 19.86
CA LYS A 446 -6.06 -0.87 20.42
C LYS A 446 -4.91 -0.21 19.68
N ALA A 447 -4.98 -0.18 18.35
CA ALA A 447 -3.97 0.48 17.52
C ALA A 447 -3.89 1.99 17.83
N ALA A 448 -5.05 2.65 17.94
CA ALA A 448 -5.14 4.06 18.31
C ALA A 448 -4.57 4.32 19.71
N ALA A 449 -4.92 3.48 20.70
CA ALA A 449 -4.37 3.58 22.05
C ALA A 449 -2.85 3.46 22.07
N THR A 450 -2.26 2.49 21.35
CA THR A 450 -0.79 2.35 21.22
C THR A 450 -0.15 3.62 20.65
N ALA A 451 -0.73 4.20 19.60
CA ALA A 451 -0.23 5.45 19.01
C ALA A 451 -0.31 6.65 19.96
N ILE A 452 -1.40 6.78 20.72
CA ILE A 452 -1.62 7.85 21.70
C ILE A 452 -0.71 7.69 22.91
N ILE A 453 -0.56 6.48 23.45
CA ILE A 453 0.31 6.18 24.58
C ILE A 453 1.75 6.57 24.24
N ARG A 454 2.23 6.27 23.03
CA ARG A 454 3.56 6.69 22.56
C ARG A 454 3.73 8.21 22.63
N ILE A 455 2.74 8.99 22.15
CA ILE A 455 2.77 10.46 22.20
C ILE A 455 2.87 10.95 23.66
N GLY A 456 2.06 10.36 24.55
CA GLY A 456 2.10 10.62 25.98
C GLY A 456 3.45 10.35 26.63
N ILE A 457 4.04 9.19 26.35
CA ILE A 457 5.37 8.80 26.86
C ILE A 457 6.44 9.78 26.38
N THR A 458 6.46 10.14 25.09
CA THR A 458 7.42 11.13 24.57
C THR A 458 7.33 12.46 25.33
N ALA A 459 6.12 12.91 25.65
CA ALA A 459 5.88 14.17 26.31
C ALA A 459 6.30 14.16 27.80
N ILE A 460 5.98 13.10 28.53
CA ILE A 460 6.39 12.93 29.94
C ILE A 460 7.91 12.81 30.03
N MET A 461 8.52 12.00 29.16
CA MET A 461 9.97 11.82 29.12
C MET A 461 10.72 13.09 28.74
N ALA A 462 10.09 14.07 28.08
CA ALA A 462 10.74 15.32 27.68
C ALA A 462 11.04 16.21 28.90
N ILE A 463 10.15 16.23 29.89
CA ILE A 463 10.41 16.88 31.18
C ILE A 463 11.57 16.19 31.89
N LEU A 464 11.55 14.85 31.95
CA LEU A 464 12.62 14.09 32.59
C LEU A 464 13.97 14.30 31.89
N GLY A 465 13.99 14.31 30.56
CA GLY A 465 15.20 14.58 29.78
C GLY A 465 15.76 15.99 30.03
N SER A 466 14.88 16.99 30.11
CA SER A 466 15.27 18.37 30.45
C SER A 466 15.81 18.48 31.87
N TYR A 467 15.14 17.82 32.82
CA TYR A 467 15.60 17.71 34.21
C TYR A 467 17.00 17.11 34.31
N LEU A 468 17.23 15.95 33.67
CA LEU A 468 18.51 15.25 33.69
C LEU A 468 19.62 16.07 33.02
N SER A 469 19.30 16.74 31.91
CA SER A 469 20.21 17.66 31.21
C SER A 469 20.67 18.79 32.13
N ASP A 470 19.73 19.49 32.77
CA ASP A 470 20.03 20.71 33.52
C ASP A 470 20.57 20.42 34.94
N ALA A 471 20.21 19.28 35.54
CA ALA A 471 20.66 18.91 36.89
C ALA A 471 22.01 18.19 36.92
N TYR A 472 22.30 17.32 35.94
CA TYR A 472 23.40 16.34 36.09
C TYR A 472 24.25 16.10 34.83
N ILE A 473 23.64 16.02 33.65
CA ILE A 473 24.28 15.42 32.46
C ILE A 473 24.81 16.46 31.47
N GLY A 474 24.16 17.62 31.37
CA GLY A 474 24.40 18.63 30.34
C GLY A 474 23.73 18.30 29.00
N ARG A 475 23.49 19.34 28.19
CA ARG A 475 22.72 19.27 26.94
C ARG A 475 23.34 18.35 25.90
N TYR A 476 24.66 18.43 25.68
CA TYR A 476 25.38 17.61 24.69
C TYR A 476 25.24 16.11 24.97
N HIS A 477 25.52 15.67 26.21
CA HIS A 477 25.47 14.26 26.59
C HIS A 477 24.03 13.73 26.60
N THR A 478 23.05 14.56 26.98
CA THR A 478 21.63 14.20 26.91
C THR A 478 21.18 13.97 25.47
N ILE A 479 21.57 14.85 24.54
CA ILE A 479 21.29 14.70 23.11
C ILE A 479 21.93 13.42 22.56
N LEU A 480 23.20 13.17 22.87
CA LEU A 480 23.92 11.98 22.41
C LEU A 480 23.26 10.69 22.89
N GLY A 481 23.04 10.55 24.20
CA GLY A 481 22.41 9.35 24.77
C GLY A 481 21.00 9.12 24.25
N SER A 482 20.20 10.18 24.12
CA SER A 482 18.83 10.10 23.61
C SER A 482 18.79 9.70 22.13
N THR A 483 19.75 10.16 21.32
CA THR A 483 19.79 9.81 19.90
C THR A 483 20.26 8.36 19.70
N ILE A 484 21.16 7.84 20.56
CA ILE A 484 21.53 6.41 20.58
C ILE A 484 20.29 5.55 20.89
N ILE A 485 19.53 5.90 21.94
CA ILE A 485 18.27 5.22 22.30
C ILE A 485 17.29 5.23 21.12
N TYR A 486 17.19 6.35 20.40
CA TYR A 486 16.33 6.49 19.23
C TYR A 486 16.76 5.56 18.07
N VAL A 487 18.07 5.49 17.78
CA VAL A 487 18.62 4.59 16.75
C VAL A 487 18.38 3.13 17.12
N THR A 488 18.62 2.74 18.38
CA THR A 488 18.31 1.38 18.86
C THR A 488 16.84 1.05 18.64
N GLY A 489 15.93 1.98 18.94
CA GLY A 489 14.50 1.80 18.70
C GLY A 489 14.16 1.58 17.22
N LEU A 490 14.74 2.37 16.30
CA LEU A 490 14.58 2.19 14.85
C LEU A 490 15.11 0.84 14.36
N SER A 491 16.28 0.42 14.85
CA SER A 491 16.86 -0.88 14.52
C SER A 491 15.97 -2.04 14.97
N LEU A 492 15.38 -1.96 16.17
CA LEU A 492 14.41 -2.95 16.64
C LEU A 492 13.15 -2.99 15.78
N LEU A 493 12.65 -1.84 15.32
CA LEU A 493 11.52 -1.81 14.38
C LEU A 493 11.88 -2.45 13.02
N ALA A 494 13.09 -2.23 12.51
CA ALA A 494 13.56 -2.85 11.27
C ALA A 494 13.61 -4.37 11.38
N VAL A 495 14.12 -4.89 12.50
CA VAL A 495 14.14 -6.33 12.80
C VAL A 495 12.73 -6.88 12.94
N ALA A 496 11.86 -6.20 13.70
CA ALA A 496 10.48 -6.63 13.92
C ALA A 496 9.65 -6.66 12.62
N ALA A 497 9.97 -5.79 11.64
CA ALA A 497 9.31 -5.73 10.34
C ALA A 497 9.90 -6.69 9.29
N SER A 498 10.90 -7.52 9.63
CA SER A 498 11.53 -8.45 8.68
C SER A 498 10.63 -9.66 8.37
N PRO A 499 10.49 -10.06 7.08
CA PRO A 499 9.71 -11.24 6.68
C PRO A 499 10.16 -12.56 7.33
N THR A 500 11.44 -12.63 7.74
CA THR A 500 12.05 -13.84 8.34
C THR A 500 11.58 -14.15 9.76
N HIS A 501 10.89 -13.23 10.44
CA HIS A 501 10.54 -13.33 11.86
C HIS A 501 9.01 -13.24 12.12
N SER A 502 8.20 -13.68 11.16
CA SER A 502 6.82 -13.22 10.92
C SER A 502 5.68 -13.81 11.78
N SER A 503 5.76 -13.89 13.11
CA SER A 503 4.47 -14.03 13.84
C SER A 503 4.36 -13.61 15.30
N LYS A 504 5.42 -13.41 16.09
CA LYS A 504 5.23 -13.13 17.55
C LYS A 504 6.24 -12.18 18.21
N HIS A 505 6.73 -11.16 17.51
CA HIS A 505 7.62 -10.14 18.12
C HIS A 505 6.92 -8.83 18.44
N ILE A 506 5.67 -8.89 18.92
CA ILE A 506 4.93 -7.73 19.46
C ILE A 506 5.76 -7.03 20.54
N ILE A 507 6.46 -7.79 21.39
CA ILE A 507 7.32 -7.24 22.44
C ILE A 507 8.48 -6.44 21.83
N THR A 508 9.16 -6.95 20.81
CA THR A 508 10.26 -6.26 20.12
C THR A 508 9.78 -4.96 19.47
N PHE A 509 8.62 -5.00 18.80
CA PHE A 509 8.03 -3.83 18.17
C PHE A 509 7.62 -2.77 19.20
N GLN A 510 6.94 -3.17 20.28
CA GLN A 510 6.53 -2.27 21.36
C GLN A 510 7.74 -1.69 22.10
N THR A 511 8.80 -2.48 22.29
CA THR A 511 10.06 -2.03 22.87
C THR A 511 10.74 -1.01 21.95
N GLY A 512 10.78 -1.28 20.64
CA GLY A 512 11.29 -0.33 19.64
C GLY A 512 10.52 1.00 19.66
N LEU A 513 9.19 0.96 19.73
CA LEU A 513 8.35 2.16 19.84
C LEU A 513 8.59 2.94 21.13
N PHE A 514 8.74 2.25 22.26
CA PHE A 514 9.06 2.86 23.54
C PHE A 514 10.42 3.57 23.49
N LEU A 515 11.46 2.91 22.96
CA LEU A 515 12.79 3.51 22.82
C LEU A 515 12.77 4.71 21.86
N ILE A 516 12.03 4.65 20.75
CA ILE A 516 11.83 5.81 19.87
C ILE A 516 11.18 6.97 20.64
N ALA A 517 10.17 6.69 21.48
CA ALA A 517 9.50 7.71 22.28
C ALA A 517 10.46 8.36 23.29
N CYS A 518 11.24 7.56 24.02
CA CYS A 518 12.23 8.03 24.99
C CYS A 518 13.37 8.80 24.32
N GLY A 519 13.93 8.27 23.23
CA GLY A 519 15.00 8.90 22.49
C GLY A 519 14.56 10.24 21.88
N LYS A 520 13.32 10.32 21.37
CA LYS A 520 12.75 11.57 20.87
C LYS A 520 12.60 12.63 21.95
N ALA A 521 12.15 12.20 23.12
CA ALA A 521 11.85 13.06 24.25
C ALA A 521 13.09 13.80 24.76
N GLY A 522 14.23 13.11 24.85
CA GLY A 522 15.45 13.71 25.38
C GLY A 522 16.23 14.56 24.37
N HIS A 523 16.19 14.26 23.07
CA HIS A 523 16.92 15.06 22.08
C HIS A 523 16.14 16.29 21.56
N SER A 524 14.83 16.17 21.31
CA SER A 524 14.09 17.18 20.55
C SER A 524 13.97 18.57 21.22
N PRO A 525 13.69 18.69 22.53
CA PRO A 525 13.67 20.00 23.18
C PRO A 525 15.08 20.59 23.31
N MET A 526 16.07 19.75 23.66
CA MET A 526 17.45 20.18 23.94
C MET A 526 18.20 20.64 22.68
N LEU A 527 17.87 20.09 21.51
CA LEU A 527 18.60 20.36 20.28
C LEU A 527 18.46 21.81 19.78
N LYS A 528 17.30 22.44 20.02
CA LYS A 528 17.07 23.85 19.67
C LYS A 528 17.91 24.78 20.55
N ASP A 529 17.92 24.51 21.84
CA ASP A 529 18.65 25.32 22.81
C ASP A 529 20.15 25.14 22.63
N PHE A 530 20.61 23.89 22.44
CA PHE A 530 22.00 23.59 22.09
C PHE A 530 22.45 24.33 20.83
N GLY A 531 21.60 24.39 19.80
CA GLY A 531 21.87 25.14 18.58
C GLY A 531 21.95 26.64 18.76
N ALA A 532 21.09 27.21 19.62
CA ALA A 532 21.17 28.61 19.99
C ALA A 532 22.48 28.93 20.73
N ASP A 533 22.93 28.04 21.63
CA ASP A 533 24.19 28.19 22.36
C ASP A 533 25.41 28.25 21.43
N GLN A 534 25.38 27.52 20.31
CA GLN A 534 26.49 27.51 19.34
C GLN A 534 26.62 28.83 18.56
N LEU A 535 25.53 29.58 18.39
CA LEU A 535 25.50 30.82 17.62
C LEU A 535 25.77 32.07 18.46
N LYS A 536 25.87 31.95 19.79
CA LYS A 536 26.20 33.07 20.68
C LYS A 536 27.68 33.42 20.56
N SER A 537 28.00 34.54 19.89
CA SER A 537 29.34 35.14 19.92
C SER A 537 29.63 35.73 21.31
N SER A 538 30.90 35.75 21.71
CA SER A 538 31.33 36.19 23.05
C SER A 538 31.26 37.71 23.30
N ARG A 539 30.66 38.52 22.42
CA ARG A 539 30.78 40.00 22.47
C ARG A 539 29.51 40.84 22.36
N GLU A 540 28.32 40.30 22.12
CA GLU A 540 27.09 41.13 22.07
C GLU A 540 25.87 40.40 22.67
N GLU A 541 25.42 40.81 23.85
CA GLU A 541 24.19 40.34 24.50
C GLU A 541 22.91 40.75 23.72
N ASP A 542 23.00 41.75 22.84
CA ASP A 542 21.88 42.35 22.10
C ASP A 542 21.31 41.51 20.94
N ASN A 543 21.79 40.28 20.71
CA ASN A 543 21.41 39.45 19.57
C ASN A 543 20.69 38.12 19.91
N ASP A 544 20.39 37.82 21.19
CA ASP A 544 19.80 36.54 21.63
C ASP A 544 18.45 36.24 20.93
N TYR A 545 17.58 37.25 20.80
CA TYR A 545 16.30 37.12 20.11
C TYR A 545 16.45 36.79 18.62
N LYS A 546 17.40 37.44 17.92
CA LYS A 546 17.64 37.18 16.48
C LYS A 546 18.21 35.77 16.27
N ILE A 547 19.12 35.33 17.13
CA ILE A 547 19.69 33.97 17.11
C ILE A 547 18.61 32.91 17.33
N LYS A 548 17.81 33.04 18.40
CA LYS A 548 16.70 32.11 18.70
C LYS A 548 15.70 32.04 17.52
N LYS A 549 15.38 33.18 16.89
CA LYS A 549 14.51 33.24 15.70
C LYS A 549 15.13 32.55 14.49
N GLN A 550 16.42 32.76 14.23
CA GLN A 550 17.14 32.13 13.13
C GLN A 550 17.19 30.59 13.27
N VAL A 551 17.50 30.08 14.47
CA VAL A 551 17.47 28.65 14.79
C VAL A 551 16.06 28.07 14.60
N ALA A 552 15.03 28.79 15.04
CA ALA A 552 13.64 28.35 14.86
C ALA A 552 13.23 28.24 13.38
N VAL A 553 13.70 29.14 12.51
CA VAL A 553 13.47 29.08 11.06
C VAL A 553 14.19 27.89 10.44
N TRP A 554 15.47 27.67 10.78
CA TRP A 554 16.24 26.51 10.32
C TRP A 554 15.59 25.19 10.72
N TRP A 555 15.13 25.11 11.98
CA TRP A 555 14.39 23.95 12.47
C TRP A 555 13.13 23.69 11.64
N CYS A 556 12.35 24.73 11.36
CA CYS A 556 11.11 24.62 10.58
C CYS A 556 11.38 24.10 9.15
N MET A 557 12.43 24.63 8.50
CA MET A 557 12.84 24.18 7.17
C MET A 557 13.30 22.73 7.17
N GLY A 558 14.21 22.36 8.07
CA GLY A 558 14.69 20.98 8.21
C GLY A 558 13.56 20.00 8.54
N ALA A 559 12.62 20.41 9.39
CA ALA A 559 11.47 19.59 9.75
C ALA A 559 10.49 19.36 8.60
N THR A 560 10.24 20.40 7.79
CA THR A 560 9.34 20.31 6.64
C THR A 560 9.97 19.49 5.51
N LEU A 561 11.24 19.72 5.20
CA LEU A 561 11.99 18.96 4.19
C LEU A 561 12.12 17.49 4.58
N GLY A 562 12.49 17.20 5.82
CA GLY A 562 12.61 15.82 6.32
C GLY A 562 11.27 15.10 6.29
N ALA A 563 10.18 15.80 6.63
CA ALA A 563 8.86 15.22 6.54
C ALA A 563 8.42 14.95 5.08
N PHE A 564 8.76 15.82 4.13
CA PHE A 564 8.50 15.58 2.70
C PHE A 564 9.24 14.35 2.17
N ILE A 565 10.54 14.25 2.46
CA ILE A 565 11.35 13.07 2.09
C ILE A 565 10.78 11.79 2.74
N GLY A 566 10.33 11.87 3.99
CA GLY A 566 9.76 10.72 4.68
C GLY A 566 8.47 10.21 4.07
N ILE A 567 7.64 11.10 3.51
CA ILE A 567 6.45 10.67 2.77
C ILE A 567 6.84 9.98 1.47
N ILE A 568 7.86 10.48 0.74
CA ILE A 568 8.35 9.80 -0.46
C ILE A 568 8.81 8.38 -0.12
N LEU A 569 9.61 8.22 0.94
CA LEU A 569 10.04 6.89 1.40
C LEU A 569 8.87 5.99 1.80
N LEU A 570 7.84 6.52 2.45
CA LEU A 570 6.61 5.76 2.77
C LEU A 570 5.88 5.28 1.52
N VAL A 571 5.76 6.12 0.49
CA VAL A 571 5.11 5.72 -0.76
C VAL A 571 5.87 4.59 -1.44
N VAL A 572 7.20 4.69 -1.47
CA VAL A 572 8.07 3.64 -2.01
C VAL A 572 7.96 2.35 -1.18
N ALA A 573 7.83 2.47 0.15
CA ALA A 573 7.63 1.34 1.06
C ALA A 573 6.30 0.61 0.81
N GLU A 574 5.20 1.37 0.76
CA GLU A 574 3.84 0.86 0.51
C GLU A 574 3.77 0.11 -0.82
N GLY A 575 4.41 0.65 -1.88
CA GLY A 575 4.42 0.03 -3.20
C GLY A 575 5.16 -1.31 -3.26
N ASN A 576 6.16 -1.52 -2.41
CA ASN A 576 7.05 -2.69 -2.46
C ASN A 576 6.87 -3.68 -1.30
N GLN A 577 5.99 -3.39 -0.32
CA GLN A 577 5.77 -4.18 0.91
C GLN A 577 7.05 -4.49 1.73
N ARG A 578 8.06 -3.60 1.69
CA ARG A 578 9.37 -3.80 2.36
C ARG A 578 9.59 -2.84 3.52
N TRP A 579 8.76 -2.94 4.56
CA TRP A 579 8.80 -2.05 5.73
C TRP A 579 10.11 -2.13 6.52
N ASN A 580 10.74 -3.31 6.58
CA ASN A 580 12.05 -3.51 7.20
C ASN A 580 13.14 -2.62 6.60
N LEU A 581 13.19 -2.50 5.27
CA LEU A 581 14.19 -1.68 4.58
C LEU A 581 14.05 -0.20 4.91
N VAL A 582 12.82 0.27 5.09
CA VAL A 582 12.55 1.68 5.42
C VAL A 582 13.00 1.99 6.85
N TYR A 583 12.66 1.16 7.82
CA TYR A 583 13.16 1.34 9.19
C TYR A 583 14.69 1.19 9.28
N ALA A 584 15.29 0.28 8.50
CA ALA A 584 16.74 0.12 8.44
C ALA A 584 17.44 1.36 7.85
N LEU A 585 16.89 1.93 6.76
CA LEU A 585 17.38 3.16 6.16
C LEU A 585 17.29 4.34 7.14
N LEU A 586 16.20 4.44 7.91
CA LEU A 586 16.07 5.45 8.95
C LEU A 586 17.10 5.27 10.07
N ALA A 587 17.36 4.03 10.49
CA ALA A 587 18.38 3.75 11.49
C ALA A 587 19.78 4.16 10.98
N VAL A 588 20.12 3.86 9.72
CA VAL A 588 21.39 4.25 9.09
C VAL A 588 21.52 5.77 8.99
N THR A 589 20.49 6.47 8.49
CA THR A 589 20.52 7.95 8.36
C THR A 589 20.65 8.66 9.71
N MET A 590 19.99 8.16 10.77
CA MET A 590 20.16 8.68 12.12
C MET A 590 21.54 8.32 12.70
N SER A 591 22.09 7.14 12.39
CA SER A 591 23.44 6.74 12.83
C SER A 591 24.52 7.62 12.22
N LEU A 592 24.38 7.98 10.94
CA LEU A 592 25.24 8.95 10.25
C LEU A 592 25.12 10.35 10.88
N ALA A 593 23.91 10.77 11.24
CA ALA A 593 23.71 12.04 11.93
C ALA A 593 24.39 12.07 13.31
N ILE A 594 24.31 10.98 14.09
CA ILE A 594 25.04 10.83 15.36
C ILE A 594 26.55 10.90 15.11
N TRP A 595 27.06 10.17 14.13
CA TRP A 595 28.49 10.16 13.83
C TRP A 595 28.99 11.57 13.53
N MET A 596 28.27 12.32 12.68
CA MET A 596 28.58 13.71 12.39
C MET A 596 28.51 14.61 13.62
N PHE A 597 27.49 14.43 14.48
CA PHE A 597 27.36 15.18 15.72
C PHE A 597 28.55 14.93 16.66
N ILE A 598 29.01 13.68 16.79
CA ILE A 598 30.21 13.34 17.57
C ILE A 598 31.47 13.96 16.95
N SER A 599 31.61 13.92 15.61
CA SER A 599 32.74 14.54 14.92
C SER A 599 32.82 16.06 15.14
N GLY A 600 31.68 16.72 15.37
CA GLY A 600 31.60 18.15 15.70
C GLY A 600 32.00 18.50 17.14
N ARG A 601 32.20 17.51 18.03
CA ARG A 601 32.49 17.72 19.46
C ARG A 601 33.58 18.76 19.75
N PRO A 602 34.74 18.81 19.04
CA PRO A 602 35.79 19.79 19.34
C PRO A 602 35.38 21.24 19.10
N PHE A 603 34.34 21.47 18.29
CA PHE A 603 33.87 22.80 17.88
C PHE A 603 32.65 23.26 18.66
N TYR A 604 32.11 22.42 19.54
CA TYR A 604 30.90 22.74 20.30
C TYR A 604 31.22 23.49 21.58
N ARG A 605 30.45 24.55 21.83
CA ARG A 605 30.37 25.23 23.11
C ARG A 605 29.57 24.36 24.08
N HIS A 606 30.21 23.93 25.16
CA HIS A 606 29.59 23.20 26.25
C HIS A 606 29.14 24.17 27.34
N VAL A 607 27.87 24.07 27.74
CA VAL A 607 27.29 24.79 28.88
C VAL A 607 27.20 23.81 30.05
N GLU A 608 27.76 24.19 31.19
CA GLU A 608 27.72 23.35 32.41
C GLU A 608 26.30 23.31 33.02
N PRO A 609 25.91 22.21 33.68
CA PRO A 609 24.63 22.13 34.39
C PRO A 609 24.54 23.15 35.52
N CYS A 610 23.53 24.02 35.51
CA CYS A 610 23.33 25.06 36.54
C CYS A 610 22.40 24.62 37.70
N GLY A 611 22.01 23.34 37.74
CA GLY A 611 21.04 22.81 38.70
C GLY A 611 19.59 22.91 38.22
N SER A 612 18.70 22.07 38.75
CA SER A 612 17.32 21.96 38.25
C SER A 612 16.32 22.78 39.05
N VAL A 613 15.45 23.50 38.33
CA VAL A 613 14.36 24.25 38.96
C VAL A 613 13.27 23.35 39.52
N LEU A 614 13.06 22.16 38.94
CA LEU A 614 12.14 21.17 39.50
C LEU A 614 12.64 20.65 40.85
N SER A 615 13.95 20.57 41.06
CA SER A 615 14.53 20.28 42.38
C SER A 615 14.27 21.43 43.36
N ARG A 616 14.36 22.69 42.92
CA ARG A 616 14.05 23.85 43.77
C ARG A 616 12.58 23.85 44.21
N VAL A 617 11.65 23.60 43.28
CA VAL A 617 10.21 23.48 43.56
C VAL A 617 9.92 22.34 44.54
N SER A 618 10.49 21.14 44.32
CA SER A 618 10.28 20.00 45.24
C SER A 618 10.84 20.28 46.63
N HIS A 619 11.99 20.95 46.72
CA HIS A 619 12.56 21.36 48.00
C HIS A 619 11.70 22.39 48.74
N VAL A 620 11.04 23.33 48.03
CA VAL A 620 10.09 24.28 48.65
C VAL A 620 8.91 23.54 49.28
N PHE A 621 8.33 22.55 48.61
CA PHE A 621 7.26 21.73 49.19
C PHE A 621 7.72 20.94 50.42
N VAL A 622 8.90 20.33 50.35
CA VAL A 622 9.48 19.59 51.48
C VAL A 622 9.74 20.53 52.66
N ALA A 623 10.37 21.68 52.42
CA ALA A 623 10.65 22.68 53.46
C ALA A 623 9.36 23.24 54.07
N ALA A 624 8.35 23.59 53.27
CA ALA A 624 7.05 24.06 53.77
C ALA A 624 6.34 22.99 54.64
N PHE A 625 6.45 21.71 54.26
CA PHE A 625 5.86 20.61 55.02
C PHE A 625 6.60 20.34 56.34
N LEU A 626 7.94 20.41 56.34
CA LEU A 626 8.76 20.27 57.54
C LEU A 626 8.51 21.43 58.51
N ASN A 627 8.37 22.65 57.99
CA ASN A 627 8.18 23.87 58.75
C ASN A 627 6.70 24.16 59.05
N ARG A 628 5.78 23.23 58.77
CA ARG A 628 4.33 23.44 58.91
C ARG A 628 3.88 23.83 60.32
N HIS A 629 4.68 23.51 61.33
CA HIS A 629 4.42 23.77 62.74
C HIS A 629 4.81 25.20 63.17
N LEU A 630 5.62 25.91 62.39
CA LEU A 630 6.05 27.28 62.69
C LEU A 630 4.90 28.28 62.50
N GLU A 631 4.84 29.30 63.36
CA GLU A 631 3.92 30.43 63.22
C GLU A 631 4.40 31.41 62.15
N PHE A 632 3.48 32.17 61.55
CA PHE A 632 3.85 33.15 60.53
C PHE A 632 4.44 34.40 61.18
N PRO A 633 5.63 34.85 60.73
CA PRO A 633 6.25 36.06 61.26
C PRO A 633 5.39 37.31 60.96
N PRO A 634 5.32 38.30 61.88
CA PRO A 634 4.54 39.53 61.70
C PRO A 634 5.17 40.51 60.70
N ASN A 635 6.46 40.40 60.37
CA ASN A 635 7.18 41.28 59.44
C ASN A 635 7.89 40.50 58.33
N VAL A 636 7.81 41.02 57.10
CA VAL A 636 8.40 40.42 55.87
C VAL A 636 9.94 40.32 55.92
N SER A 637 10.59 41.10 56.80
CA SER A 637 12.04 41.07 57.02
C SER A 637 12.55 39.80 57.72
N GLN A 638 11.66 38.97 58.27
CA GLN A 638 12.01 37.71 58.94
C GLN A 638 11.99 36.49 58.00
N PHE A 639 11.76 36.71 56.70
CA PHE A 639 11.93 35.68 55.68
C PHE A 639 13.35 35.70 55.10
N ASN A 640 13.83 34.54 54.64
CA ASN A 640 15.13 34.40 54.02
C ASN A 640 15.12 34.98 52.59
N HIS A 641 15.64 36.19 52.43
CA HIS A 641 15.71 36.87 51.13
C HIS A 641 16.95 36.48 50.29
N GLY A 642 17.90 35.71 50.85
CA GLY A 642 19.14 35.33 50.17
C GLY A 642 20.09 36.51 49.88
N SER A 643 21.15 36.27 49.11
CA SER A 643 22.20 37.24 48.76
C SER A 643 22.06 37.84 47.35
N SER A 644 20.89 37.70 46.72
CA SER A 644 20.67 37.99 45.29
C SER A 644 20.04 39.37 45.06
N ASN A 645 20.50 40.12 44.05
CA ASN A 645 19.96 41.44 43.66
C ASN A 645 18.61 41.38 42.89
N GLU A 646 18.11 40.18 42.52
CA GLU A 646 16.81 40.00 41.87
C GLU A 646 15.81 39.40 42.87
N LEU A 647 15.10 40.26 43.61
CA LEU A 647 14.10 39.86 44.59
C LEU A 647 12.70 39.91 43.96
N LEU A 648 12.02 38.75 43.89
CA LEU A 648 10.58 38.73 43.57
C LEU A 648 9.79 39.26 44.78
N PRO A 649 8.81 40.16 44.59
CA PRO A 649 8.00 40.69 45.69
C PRO A 649 7.15 39.58 46.31
N HIS A 650 7.10 39.54 47.66
CA HIS A 650 6.29 38.58 48.41
C HIS A 650 4.79 38.76 48.13
N THR A 651 4.05 37.65 48.00
CA THR A 651 2.61 37.69 47.71
C THR A 651 1.75 36.89 48.71
N ASP A 652 0.56 37.38 49.03
CA ASP A 652 -0.35 36.78 50.04
C ASP A 652 -1.05 35.49 49.60
N GLY A 653 -0.94 35.08 48.34
CA GLY A 653 -1.55 33.83 47.86
C GLY A 653 -0.70 32.60 48.16
N LEU A 654 -1.32 31.48 48.57
CA LEU A 654 -0.65 30.22 48.92
C LEU A 654 0.32 30.33 50.12
N ARG A 655 -0.09 31.07 51.17
CA ARG A 655 0.74 31.36 52.36
C ARG A 655 1.38 30.14 53.04
N PHE A 656 0.80 28.95 52.90
CA PHE A 656 1.41 27.74 53.47
C PHE A 656 2.81 27.47 52.93
N LEU A 657 3.13 27.92 51.71
CA LEU A 657 4.47 27.80 51.12
C LEU A 657 5.48 28.77 51.71
N ASP A 658 5.02 29.89 52.29
CA ASP A 658 5.90 30.90 52.93
C ASP A 658 6.65 30.32 54.12
N LYS A 659 6.13 29.22 54.71
CA LYS A 659 6.81 28.49 55.78
C LYS A 659 8.16 27.92 55.35
N ALA A 660 8.39 27.71 54.06
CA ALA A 660 9.70 27.29 53.54
C ALA A 660 10.78 28.38 53.64
N ALA A 661 10.38 29.65 53.75
CA ALA A 661 11.28 30.81 53.79
C ALA A 661 11.45 31.42 55.19
N ILE A 662 10.84 30.87 56.24
CA ILE A 662 10.97 31.40 57.62
C ILE A 662 12.41 31.21 58.12
N MET A 663 13.02 32.30 58.62
CA MET A 663 14.29 32.24 59.34
C MET A 663 14.02 31.88 60.81
N GLU A 664 14.54 30.74 61.27
CA GLU A 664 14.62 30.45 62.70
C GLU A 664 15.74 31.31 63.32
N SER A 665 15.49 31.90 64.51
CA SER A 665 16.54 32.59 65.24
C SER A 665 17.60 31.58 65.70
N LEU A 666 18.86 31.97 65.63
CA LEU A 666 20.06 31.19 66.04
C LEU A 666 20.03 30.65 67.50
N SER A 667 18.95 30.87 68.25
CA SER A 667 18.78 30.46 69.65
C SER A 667 18.34 29.00 69.85
N ASP A 668 17.79 28.32 68.82
CA ASP A 668 17.19 26.98 68.97
C ASP A 668 17.96 25.84 68.27
N ASN A 669 19.18 26.07 67.79
CA ASN A 669 19.98 25.03 67.12
C ASN A 669 21.31 24.74 67.86
N PRO A 670 21.39 23.68 68.69
CA PRO A 670 22.61 23.33 69.44
C PRO A 670 23.76 22.82 68.57
N ASN A 671 23.48 22.44 67.32
CA ASN A 671 24.45 21.86 66.39
C ASN A 671 24.43 22.68 65.09
N GLY A 672 25.37 23.62 64.94
CA GLY A 672 25.48 24.59 63.85
C GLY A 672 25.71 24.05 62.43
N HIS A 673 24.96 23.04 61.99
CA HIS A 673 24.86 22.62 60.61
C HIS A 673 23.56 23.16 59.99
N GLU A 674 23.69 24.09 59.05
CA GLU A 674 22.59 24.54 58.19
C GLU A 674 21.99 23.35 57.45
N ASN A 675 20.77 22.95 57.82
CA ASN A 675 20.09 21.87 57.13
C ASN A 675 19.52 22.41 55.82
N LYS A 676 20.22 22.16 54.70
CA LYS A 676 19.85 22.62 53.34
C LYS A 676 18.42 22.24 52.92
N TRP A 677 17.76 21.31 53.61
CA TRP A 677 16.39 20.88 53.32
C TRP A 677 15.30 21.68 54.06
N ARG A 678 15.66 22.56 55.00
CA ARG A 678 14.69 23.31 55.84
C ARG A 678 14.55 24.79 55.50
N HIS A 679 15.51 25.40 54.82
CA HIS A 679 15.47 26.84 54.51
C HIS A 679 15.56 27.08 53.00
N ARG A 680 14.63 27.88 52.47
CA ARG A 680 14.56 28.32 51.06
C ARG A 680 14.44 29.83 50.98
N THR A 681 14.79 30.41 49.83
CA THR A 681 14.65 31.86 49.68
C THR A 681 13.21 32.25 49.32
N VAL A 682 12.82 33.49 49.64
CA VAL A 682 11.52 34.06 49.22
C VAL A 682 11.36 33.97 47.70
N THR A 683 12.44 34.21 46.95
CA THR A 683 12.44 34.05 45.49
C THR A 683 12.08 32.62 45.08
N GLU A 684 12.67 31.57 45.66
CA GLU A 684 12.32 30.17 45.35
C GLU A 684 10.85 29.84 45.68
N VAL A 685 10.32 30.42 46.77
CA VAL A 685 8.91 30.25 47.17
C VAL A 685 7.97 30.95 46.19
N GLU A 686 8.24 32.18 45.80
CA GLU A 686 7.42 32.93 44.83
C GLU A 686 7.48 32.31 43.42
N GLU A 687 8.65 31.82 42.99
CA GLU A 687 8.77 31.02 41.76
C GLU A 687 7.86 29.78 41.78
N THR A 688 7.79 29.09 42.94
CA THR A 688 6.91 27.93 43.14
C THR A 688 5.43 28.33 43.12
N LYS A 689 5.06 29.43 43.76
CA LYS A 689 3.68 29.97 43.75
C LYS A 689 3.23 30.33 42.33
N LEU A 690 4.10 30.95 41.52
CA LEU A 690 3.81 31.30 40.14
C LEU A 690 3.44 30.06 39.30
N LEU A 691 4.19 28.96 39.43
CA LEU A 691 3.88 27.70 38.74
C LEU A 691 2.53 27.12 39.15
N ILE A 692 2.19 27.13 40.44
CA ILE A 692 0.92 26.62 40.95
C ILE A 692 -0.25 27.45 40.42
N ARG A 693 -0.09 28.78 40.37
CA ARG A 693 -1.11 29.69 39.83
C ARG A 693 -1.39 29.44 38.34
N MET A 694 -0.43 28.91 37.59
CA MET A 694 -0.61 28.53 36.18
C MET A 694 -1.38 27.22 35.99
N LEU A 695 -1.49 26.35 37.00
CA LEU A 695 -2.14 25.04 36.87
C LEU A 695 -3.60 25.09 36.41
N PRO A 696 -4.48 25.97 36.92
CA PRO A 696 -5.85 26.08 36.42
C PRO A 696 -5.89 26.37 34.92
N MET A 697 -5.11 27.35 34.43
CA MET A 697 -4.98 27.62 33.00
C MET A 697 -4.42 26.42 32.24
N TRP A 698 -3.40 25.75 32.78
CA TRP A 698 -2.80 24.56 32.19
C TRP A 698 -3.81 23.43 31.95
N THR A 699 -4.73 23.19 32.90
CA THR A 699 -5.75 22.12 32.76
C THR A 699 -6.69 22.36 31.57
N THR A 700 -7.01 23.62 31.27
CA THR A 700 -7.88 23.97 30.13
C THR A 700 -7.23 23.66 28.77
N PHE A 701 -5.91 23.51 28.73
CA PHE A 701 -5.18 23.21 27.50
C PHE A 701 -5.14 21.71 27.18
N LEU A 702 -5.49 20.84 28.12
CA LEU A 702 -5.44 19.38 27.91
C LEU A 702 -6.32 18.91 26.75
N LEU A 703 -7.48 19.52 26.56
CA LEU A 703 -8.37 19.19 25.44
C LEU A 703 -7.79 19.58 24.08
N TYR A 704 -6.92 20.58 24.01
CA TYR A 704 -6.15 20.86 22.79
C TYR A 704 -5.23 19.68 22.44
N GLY A 705 -4.51 19.11 23.42
CA GLY A 705 -3.70 17.92 23.21
C GLY A 705 -4.52 16.72 22.71
N LEU A 706 -5.72 16.53 23.27
CA LEU A 706 -6.66 15.50 22.83
C LEU A 706 -7.04 15.67 21.36
N VAL A 707 -7.52 16.86 20.96
CA VAL A 707 -7.95 17.13 19.58
C VAL A 707 -6.77 17.05 18.60
N SER A 708 -5.60 17.55 18.98
CA SER A 708 -4.38 17.47 18.17
C SER A 708 -4.00 16.01 17.85
N SER A 709 -4.19 15.09 18.79
CA SER A 709 -3.89 13.66 18.61
C SER A 709 -4.78 12.96 17.56
N LEU A 710 -5.97 13.51 17.25
CA LEU A 710 -6.89 12.94 16.25
C LEU A 710 -6.29 12.94 14.84
N GLY A 711 -5.48 13.95 14.52
CA GLY A 711 -4.90 14.15 13.19
C GLY A 711 -4.03 12.98 12.74
N SER A 712 -3.21 12.43 13.65
CA SER A 712 -2.33 11.29 13.36
C SER A 712 -2.95 9.92 13.65
N THR A 713 -4.18 9.86 14.16
CA THR A 713 -4.87 8.63 14.54
C THR A 713 -6.11 8.42 13.69
N PHE A 714 -7.29 8.75 14.22
CA PHE A 714 -8.55 8.45 13.57
C PHE A 714 -8.75 9.24 12.28
N PHE A 715 -8.35 10.52 12.19
CA PHE A 715 -8.54 11.31 10.96
C PHE A 715 -7.80 10.70 9.77
N LEU A 716 -6.57 10.23 9.99
CA LEU A 716 -5.79 9.56 8.96
C LEU A 716 -6.45 8.24 8.55
N GLN A 717 -6.97 7.49 9.52
CA GLN A 717 -7.64 6.20 9.30
C GLN A 717 -9.00 6.32 8.58
N GLN A 718 -9.71 7.45 8.70
CA GLN A 718 -10.91 7.70 7.89
C GLN A 718 -10.62 7.61 6.39
N GLY A 719 -9.42 8.02 5.97
CA GLY A 719 -8.99 8.09 4.57
C GLY A 719 -8.49 6.78 3.96
N ILE A 720 -8.28 5.72 4.76
CA ILE A 720 -7.60 4.50 4.29
C ILE A 720 -8.35 3.79 3.16
N ASN A 721 -9.68 3.76 3.27
CA ASN A 721 -10.57 3.14 2.29
C ASN A 721 -11.24 4.15 1.36
N MET A 722 -10.91 5.43 1.44
CA MET A 722 -11.47 6.45 0.55
C MET A 722 -10.75 6.43 -0.81
N ASN A 723 -11.38 6.93 -1.86
CA ASN A 723 -10.73 7.09 -3.15
C ASN A 723 -9.62 8.15 -3.07
N ARG A 724 -8.38 7.68 -3.13
CA ARG A 724 -7.14 8.48 -3.04
C ARG A 724 -6.59 8.92 -4.40
N LYS A 725 -7.25 8.60 -5.51
CA LYS A 725 -6.78 8.98 -6.85
C LYS A 725 -7.02 10.46 -7.11
N LEU A 726 -5.95 11.17 -7.45
CA LEU A 726 -5.97 12.48 -8.08
C LEU A 726 -5.39 12.30 -9.48
N HIS A 727 -6.25 12.16 -10.48
CA HIS A 727 -5.85 11.74 -11.83
C HIS A 727 -5.04 10.43 -11.77
N ASP A 728 -3.78 10.45 -12.19
CA ASP A 728 -2.90 9.26 -12.22
C ASP A 728 -2.14 9.04 -10.89
N PHE A 729 -2.20 9.99 -9.96
CA PHE A 729 -1.45 9.94 -8.71
C PHE A 729 -2.31 9.50 -7.53
N LYS A 730 -1.85 8.49 -6.77
CA LYS A 730 -2.49 8.07 -5.51
C LYS A 730 -1.94 8.91 -4.36
N VAL A 731 -2.77 9.81 -3.83
CA VAL A 731 -2.36 10.72 -2.75
C VAL A 731 -2.00 9.93 -1.48
N PRO A 732 -0.79 10.12 -0.91
CA PRO A 732 -0.40 9.53 0.36
C PRO A 732 -1.16 10.17 1.52
N LEU A 733 -1.79 9.39 2.40
CA LEU A 733 -2.47 9.93 3.57
C LEU A 733 -1.59 10.82 4.47
N PRO A 734 -0.28 10.53 4.68
CA PRO A 734 0.58 11.40 5.47
C PRO A 734 0.68 12.85 4.95
N MET A 735 0.30 13.12 3.68
CA MET A 735 0.25 14.48 3.12
C MET A 735 -0.73 15.39 3.86
N PHE A 736 -1.80 14.84 4.47
CA PHE A 736 -2.73 15.62 5.28
C PHE A 736 -2.09 16.14 6.59
N ILE A 737 -1.13 15.41 7.15
CA ILE A 737 -0.35 15.85 8.31
C ILE A 737 0.59 16.99 7.91
N LEU A 738 1.23 16.90 6.74
CA LEU A 738 2.03 18.02 6.20
C LEU A 738 1.17 19.25 5.93
N PHE A 739 0.01 19.05 5.30
CA PHE A 739 -0.95 20.12 5.04
C PHE A 739 -1.33 20.85 6.32
N THR A 740 -1.65 20.12 7.39
CA THR A 740 -1.93 20.67 8.73
C THR A 740 -0.78 21.53 9.26
N ARG A 741 0.46 21.03 9.15
CA ARG A 741 1.66 21.77 9.59
C ARG A 741 1.89 23.03 8.77
N CYS A 742 1.70 22.97 7.46
CA CYS A 742 1.80 24.14 6.58
C CYS A 742 0.77 25.21 6.97
N VAL A 743 -0.49 24.82 7.16
CA VAL A 743 -1.56 25.74 7.61
C VAL A 743 -1.21 26.39 8.95
N SER A 744 -0.78 25.58 9.93
CA SER A 744 -0.35 26.07 11.26
C SER A 744 0.81 27.07 11.16
N GLY A 745 1.82 26.76 10.32
CA GLY A 745 2.96 27.65 10.05
C GLY A 745 2.55 28.98 9.40
N GLN A 746 1.67 28.93 8.40
CA GLN A 746 1.15 30.13 7.72
C GLN A 746 0.35 31.02 8.69
N ILE A 747 -0.53 30.45 9.50
CA ILE A 747 -1.29 31.21 10.50
C ILE A 747 -0.36 31.85 11.53
N THR A 748 0.66 31.11 11.99
CA THR A 748 1.68 31.65 12.90
C THR A 748 2.43 32.82 12.26
N TRP A 749 2.82 32.68 10.99
CA TRP A 749 3.52 33.72 10.24
C TRP A 749 2.66 34.97 10.01
N ILE A 750 1.40 34.80 9.60
CA ILE A 750 0.44 35.89 9.40
C ILE A 750 0.25 36.66 10.71
N ASN A 751 0.03 35.96 11.83
CA ASN A 751 -0.12 36.59 13.15
C ASN A 751 1.12 37.41 13.54
N MET A 752 2.33 36.87 13.35
CA MET A 752 3.57 37.62 13.62
C MET A 752 3.70 38.86 12.73
N ARG A 753 3.32 38.76 11.45
CA ARG A 753 3.41 39.88 10.50
C ARG A 753 2.40 40.99 10.82
N LEU A 754 1.18 40.62 11.22
CA LEU A 754 0.16 41.57 11.68
C LEU A 754 0.60 42.29 12.95
N SER A 755 1.19 41.57 13.90
CA SER A 755 1.74 42.17 15.13
C SER A 755 2.83 43.21 14.83
N ASN A 756 3.76 42.91 13.90
CA ASN A 756 4.85 43.82 13.54
C ASN A 756 4.39 45.04 12.71
N LYS A 757 3.31 44.90 11.92
CA LYS A 757 2.83 45.97 11.02
C LYS A 757 1.99 47.02 11.75
N PHE A 758 1.37 46.66 12.88
CA PHE A 758 0.55 47.56 13.70
C PHE A 758 1.12 47.69 15.13
N PRO A 759 2.31 48.30 15.30
CA PRO A 759 3.03 48.33 16.59
C PRO A 759 2.38 49.23 17.66
N THR A 760 1.57 50.21 17.27
CA THR A 760 0.83 51.10 18.20
C THR A 760 -0.29 50.38 18.97
N SER A 761 -0.61 49.15 18.59
CA SER A 761 -1.36 48.22 19.42
C SER A 761 -0.36 47.25 20.07
N LYS A 762 0.07 47.52 21.31
CA LYS A 762 0.66 46.50 22.20
C LYS A 762 -0.33 45.31 22.47
N GLN A 763 -1.46 45.20 21.75
CA GLN A 763 -2.58 44.29 21.96
C GLN A 763 -3.17 43.69 20.65
N VAL A 764 -2.40 43.48 19.57
CA VAL A 764 -3.02 42.92 18.33
C VAL A 764 -3.68 41.56 18.58
N MET A 765 -3.13 40.72 19.47
CA MET A 765 -3.87 39.60 20.08
C MET A 765 -3.16 39.07 21.33
N ASN A 766 -3.69 39.31 22.54
CA ASN A 766 -3.14 38.72 23.77
C ASN A 766 -3.03 37.18 23.66
N PRO A 767 -2.01 36.54 24.28
CA PRO A 767 -1.83 35.08 24.24
C PRO A 767 -3.12 34.30 24.58
N THR A 768 -3.90 34.78 25.54
CA THR A 768 -5.21 34.23 25.89
C THR A 768 -6.23 34.30 24.75
N ARG A 769 -6.41 35.47 24.13
CA ARG A 769 -7.34 35.61 23.00
C ARG A 769 -6.97 34.69 21.85
N ARG A 770 -5.66 34.56 21.59
CA ARG A 770 -5.10 33.65 20.58
C ARG A 770 -5.46 32.20 20.88
N ILE A 771 -5.27 31.75 22.12
CA ILE A 771 -5.63 30.39 22.56
C ILE A 771 -7.13 30.16 22.42
N GLY A 772 -7.98 31.11 22.83
CA GLY A 772 -9.44 31.00 22.72
C GLY A 772 -9.93 30.83 21.28
N ILE A 773 -9.37 31.60 20.34
CA ILE A 773 -9.67 31.45 18.90
C ILE A 773 -9.24 30.08 18.39
N GLY A 774 -8.05 29.61 18.79
CA GLY A 774 -7.59 28.27 18.43
C GLY A 774 -8.49 27.16 18.98
N MET A 775 -8.93 27.25 20.23
CA MET A 775 -9.90 26.33 20.83
C MET A 775 -11.25 26.33 20.09
N LEU A 776 -11.73 27.50 19.65
CA LEU A 776 -12.93 27.60 18.82
C LEU A 776 -12.77 26.85 17.48
N PHE A 777 -11.62 26.98 16.82
CA PHE A 777 -11.30 26.16 15.64
C PHE A 777 -11.26 24.66 15.97
N GLY A 778 -10.85 24.27 17.18
CA GLY A 778 -10.94 22.91 17.68
C GLY A 778 -12.39 22.38 17.74
N VAL A 779 -13.34 23.19 18.23
CA VAL A 779 -14.78 22.86 18.23
C VAL A 779 -15.29 22.63 16.80
N PHE A 780 -14.98 23.55 15.88
CA PHE A 780 -15.36 23.40 14.47
C PHE A 780 -14.69 22.19 13.81
N CYS A 781 -13.43 21.91 14.14
CA CYS A 781 -12.68 20.76 13.64
C CYS A 781 -13.41 19.44 13.96
N CYS A 782 -13.76 19.23 15.23
CA CYS A 782 -14.51 18.03 15.65
C CYS A 782 -15.92 17.98 15.03
N SER A 783 -16.59 19.13 14.91
CA SER A 783 -17.93 19.22 14.31
C SER A 783 -17.91 18.79 12.85
N VAL A 784 -16.98 19.33 12.07
CA VAL A 784 -16.80 19.03 10.65
C VAL A 784 -16.37 17.57 10.46
N ALA A 785 -15.47 17.07 11.32
CA ALA A 785 -15.07 15.66 11.26
C ALA A 785 -16.24 14.71 11.52
N SER A 786 -17.12 15.04 12.48
CA SER A 786 -18.36 14.28 12.73
C SER A 786 -19.26 14.24 11.49
N TRP A 787 -19.45 15.38 10.82
CA TRP A 787 -20.25 15.48 9.61
C TRP A 787 -19.66 14.69 8.42
N VAL A 788 -18.36 14.84 8.18
CA VAL A 788 -17.66 14.09 7.11
C VAL A 788 -17.74 12.59 7.37
N GLU A 789 -17.59 12.16 8.62
CA GLU A 789 -17.68 10.76 9.00
C GLU A 789 -19.09 10.20 8.86
N ALA A 790 -20.12 10.96 9.27
CA ALA A 790 -21.51 10.57 9.07
C ALA A 790 -21.81 10.35 7.57
N LYS A 791 -21.30 11.25 6.71
CA LYS A 791 -21.40 11.09 5.25
C LYS A 791 -20.69 9.84 4.76
N ARG A 792 -19.47 9.58 5.22
CA ARG A 792 -18.69 8.38 4.86
C ARG A 792 -19.42 7.10 5.27
N LEU A 793 -19.94 7.04 6.50
CA LEU A 793 -20.68 5.89 7.03
C LEU A 793 -22.00 5.66 6.29
N ASN A 794 -22.68 6.71 5.83
CA ASN A 794 -23.88 6.57 4.99
C ASN A 794 -23.56 5.90 3.65
N ILE A 795 -22.43 6.24 3.02
CA ILE A 795 -21.96 5.57 1.80
C ILE A 795 -21.59 4.11 2.07
N VAL A 796 -20.91 3.82 3.20
CA VAL A 796 -20.60 2.43 3.61
C VAL A 796 -21.88 1.59 3.72
N LYS A 797 -22.95 2.15 4.30
CA LYS A 797 -24.26 1.49 4.40
C LYS A 797 -24.91 1.31 3.04
N GLN A 798 -24.95 2.36 2.21
CA GLN A 798 -25.58 2.34 0.88
C GLN A 798 -25.00 1.24 -0.03
N TYR A 799 -23.68 1.04 0.01
CA TYR A 799 -23.00 0.02 -0.80
C TYR A 799 -22.76 -1.31 -0.06
N SER A 800 -23.30 -1.49 1.15
CA SER A 800 -23.14 -2.70 1.97
C SER A 800 -21.66 -3.12 2.22
N LEU A 801 -20.77 -2.14 2.38
CA LEU A 801 -19.31 -2.35 2.52
C LEU A 801 -18.82 -2.48 3.98
N GLN A 802 -19.75 -2.73 4.91
CA GLN A 802 -19.47 -2.80 6.35
C GLN A 802 -18.48 -3.93 6.71
N ASN A 803 -18.60 -5.08 6.02
CA ASN A 803 -17.75 -6.26 6.20
C ASN A 803 -16.58 -6.34 5.20
N ARG A 804 -16.36 -5.30 4.39
CA ARG A 804 -15.31 -5.26 3.37
C ARG A 804 -14.33 -4.10 3.64
N PRO A 805 -13.46 -4.24 4.65
CA PRO A 805 -12.60 -3.14 5.11
C PRO A 805 -11.41 -2.85 4.20
N LYS A 806 -11.23 -3.56 3.09
CA LYS A 806 -10.16 -3.30 2.10
C LYS A 806 -10.68 -2.72 0.77
N ASP A 807 -12.01 -2.71 0.58
CA ASP A 807 -12.62 -2.21 -0.63
C ASP A 807 -12.60 -0.67 -0.63
N THR A 808 -12.33 -0.08 -1.81
CA THR A 808 -12.31 1.38 -1.96
C THR A 808 -13.74 1.92 -2.00
N LEU A 809 -14.04 2.86 -1.09
CA LEU A 809 -15.31 3.57 -1.03
C LEU A 809 -15.40 4.61 -2.16
N PRO A 810 -16.58 4.80 -2.78
CA PRO A 810 -16.82 5.81 -3.81
C PRO A 810 -16.97 7.22 -3.20
N ILE A 811 -16.05 7.62 -2.32
CA ILE A 811 -15.93 8.96 -1.74
C ILE A 811 -14.48 9.39 -1.84
N SER A 812 -14.25 10.60 -2.35
CA SER A 812 -12.88 11.13 -2.47
C SER A 812 -12.27 11.43 -1.11
N VAL A 813 -10.99 11.07 -0.92
CA VAL A 813 -10.23 11.38 0.29
C VAL A 813 -10.14 12.90 0.57
N PHE A 814 -10.34 13.74 -0.44
CA PHE A 814 -10.31 15.20 -0.30
C PHE A 814 -11.45 15.78 0.57
N TRP A 815 -12.48 14.99 0.88
CA TRP A 815 -13.47 15.35 1.90
C TRP A 815 -12.86 15.53 3.31
N LEU A 816 -11.64 15.05 3.55
CA LEU A 816 -10.90 15.27 4.80
C LEU A 816 -10.21 16.64 4.86
N ILE A 817 -10.06 17.38 3.75
CA ILE A 817 -9.38 18.69 3.74
C ILE A 817 -9.95 19.66 4.80
N PRO A 818 -11.27 19.85 4.94
CA PRO A 818 -11.83 20.84 5.86
C PRO A 818 -11.44 20.60 7.33
N GLN A 819 -11.52 19.35 7.80
CA GLN A 819 -11.14 19.02 9.19
C GLN A 819 -9.63 19.18 9.42
N PHE A 820 -8.77 18.84 8.45
CA PHE A 820 -7.32 19.06 8.58
C PHE A 820 -6.92 20.54 8.47
N LEU A 821 -7.65 21.34 7.69
CA LEU A 821 -7.49 22.80 7.64
C LEU A 821 -7.81 23.43 9.01
N LEU A 822 -8.94 23.05 9.61
CA LEU A 822 -9.37 23.52 10.93
C LEU A 822 -8.43 23.05 12.04
N LEU A 823 -7.92 21.81 11.94
CA LEU A 823 -6.89 21.30 12.84
C LEU A 823 -5.61 22.14 12.74
N GLY A 824 -5.17 22.47 11.53
CA GLY A 824 -4.00 23.33 11.30
C GLY A 824 -4.23 24.75 11.84
N ALA A 825 -5.45 25.26 11.73
CA ALA A 825 -5.83 26.55 12.31
C ALA A 825 -5.81 26.53 13.84
N MET A 826 -6.41 25.52 14.46
CA MET A 826 -6.31 25.30 15.90
C MET A 826 -4.85 25.28 16.36
N ASP A 827 -3.99 24.49 15.72
CA ASP A 827 -2.56 24.40 16.06
C ASP A 827 -1.83 25.74 15.88
N GLY A 828 -2.08 26.46 14.78
CA GLY A 828 -1.39 27.73 14.47
C GLY A 828 -1.74 28.89 15.41
N PHE A 829 -2.93 28.86 16.01
CA PHE A 829 -3.32 29.81 17.06
C PHE A 829 -2.92 29.32 18.44
N THR A 830 -3.32 28.11 18.83
CA THR A 830 -3.16 27.60 20.20
C THR A 830 -1.71 27.33 20.56
N TYR A 831 -0.92 26.64 19.72
CA TYR A 831 0.44 26.23 20.10
C TYR A 831 1.35 27.43 20.42
N PRO A 832 1.45 28.46 19.56
CA PRO A 832 2.28 29.61 19.89
C PRO A 832 1.64 30.47 20.98
N GLY A 833 0.30 30.54 21.08
CA GLY A 833 -0.36 31.26 22.18
C GLY A 833 -0.05 30.67 23.56
N ILE A 834 -0.07 29.33 23.67
CA ILE A 834 0.33 28.61 24.88
C ILE A 834 1.81 28.84 25.16
N LYS A 835 2.65 28.76 24.14
CA LYS A 835 4.08 29.06 24.26
C LYS A 835 4.27 30.46 24.84
N ASP A 836 3.71 31.48 24.20
CA ASP A 836 3.84 32.88 24.62
C ASP A 836 3.27 33.11 26.03
N PHE A 837 2.18 32.44 26.39
CA PHE A 837 1.63 32.44 27.75
C PHE A 837 2.63 31.85 28.76
N PHE A 838 3.25 30.71 28.48
CA PHE A 838 4.26 30.14 29.38
C PHE A 838 5.46 31.06 29.53
N TYR A 839 6.07 31.49 28.42
CA TYR A 839 7.26 32.36 28.46
C TYR A 839 6.99 33.69 29.17
N GLY A 840 5.78 34.24 29.04
CA GLY A 840 5.41 35.49 29.69
C GLY A 840 5.03 35.36 31.17
N GLN A 841 4.89 34.15 31.72
CA GLN A 841 4.40 33.92 33.09
C GLN A 841 5.35 33.12 33.98
N VAL A 842 6.27 32.34 33.40
CA VAL A 842 7.30 31.63 34.19
C VAL A 842 8.46 32.58 34.56
N PRO A 843 9.09 32.38 35.74
CA PRO A 843 10.31 33.11 36.11
C PRO A 843 11.43 32.97 35.08
N LYS A 844 12.31 33.98 34.94
CA LYS A 844 13.49 33.94 34.04
C LYS A 844 14.35 32.69 34.27
N SER A 845 14.47 32.25 35.52
CA SER A 845 15.24 31.05 35.89
C SER A 845 14.66 29.73 35.34
N MET A 846 13.41 29.74 34.87
CA MET A 846 12.65 28.58 34.34
C MET A 846 12.39 28.62 32.84
N GLU A 847 12.86 29.66 32.14
CA GLU A 847 12.56 29.90 30.73
C GLU A 847 12.90 28.68 29.85
N ASN A 848 14.00 27.98 30.16
CA ASN A 848 14.49 26.81 29.43
C ASN A 848 13.55 25.59 29.51
N PHE A 849 12.66 25.51 30.51
CA PHE A 849 11.71 24.38 30.63
C PHE A 849 10.43 24.60 29.81
N GLY A 850 10.17 25.82 29.31
CA GLY A 850 8.96 26.17 28.56
C GLY A 850 8.61 25.22 27.41
N PRO A 851 9.56 24.82 26.54
CA PRO A 851 9.32 23.86 25.48
C PRO A 851 8.88 22.48 25.99
N SER A 852 9.50 22.00 27.06
CA SER A 852 9.22 20.68 27.64
C SER A 852 7.89 20.64 28.41
N PHE A 853 7.51 21.73 29.07
CA PHE A 853 6.18 21.90 29.65
C PHE A 853 5.09 21.95 28.58
N THR A 854 5.32 22.69 27.50
CA THR A 854 4.38 22.76 26.36
C THR A 854 4.19 21.37 25.73
N ALA A 855 5.28 20.64 25.51
CA ALA A 855 5.24 19.27 24.99
C ALA A 855 4.51 18.31 25.95
N SER A 856 4.81 18.38 27.24
CA SER A 856 4.16 17.59 28.29
C SER A 856 2.64 17.78 28.30
N MET A 857 2.18 19.03 28.26
CA MET A 857 0.75 19.36 28.22
C MET A 857 0.05 18.70 27.02
N ILE A 858 0.66 18.78 25.83
CA ILE A 858 0.11 18.15 24.62
C ILE A 858 0.02 16.63 24.79
N GLY A 859 1.03 16.00 25.39
CA GLY A 859 1.02 14.55 25.61
C GLY A 859 0.09 14.08 26.71
N VAL A 860 -0.03 14.80 27.82
CA VAL A 860 -1.04 14.50 28.86
C VAL A 860 -2.44 14.66 28.29
N GLY A 861 -2.66 15.72 27.49
CA GLY A 861 -3.90 15.92 26.75
C GLY A 861 -4.17 14.80 25.74
N SER A 862 -3.14 14.29 25.07
CA SER A 862 -3.26 13.12 24.19
C SER A 862 -3.66 11.88 24.98
N LEU A 863 -3.03 11.59 26.14
CA LEU A 863 -3.38 10.47 27.00
C LEU A 863 -4.83 10.52 27.53
N LEU A 864 -5.36 11.72 27.73
CA LEU A 864 -6.78 11.92 28.04
C LEU A 864 -7.69 11.31 26.96
N SER A 865 -7.25 11.25 25.70
CA SER A 865 -7.99 10.58 24.63
C SER A 865 -8.19 9.09 24.93
N VAL A 866 -7.20 8.39 25.50
CA VAL A 866 -7.34 6.97 25.86
C VAL A 866 -8.39 6.79 26.95
N ILE A 867 -8.41 7.68 27.94
CA ILE A 867 -9.39 7.66 29.02
C ILE A 867 -10.80 7.93 28.47
N VAL A 868 -10.95 8.92 27.59
CA VAL A 868 -12.23 9.24 26.96
C VAL A 868 -12.72 8.10 26.06
N ILE A 869 -11.83 7.47 25.29
CA ILE A 869 -12.16 6.29 24.48
C ILE A 869 -12.65 5.16 25.38
N ALA A 870 -11.94 4.84 26.47
CA ALA A 870 -12.34 3.79 27.41
C ALA A 870 -13.65 4.10 28.13
N ALA A 871 -13.89 5.36 28.49
CA ALA A 871 -15.14 5.79 29.11
C ALA A 871 -16.32 5.66 28.14
N ILE A 872 -16.18 6.13 26.90
CA ILE A 872 -17.21 6.02 25.85
C ILE A 872 -17.46 4.56 25.49
N ASP A 873 -16.41 3.75 25.36
CA ASP A 873 -16.52 2.31 25.11
C ASP A 873 -17.35 1.64 26.22
N ARG A 874 -17.06 1.93 27.49
CA ARG A 874 -17.82 1.42 28.63
C ARG A 874 -19.27 1.93 28.68
N ILE A 875 -19.53 3.18 28.32
CA ILE A 875 -20.89 3.76 28.34
C ILE A 875 -21.72 3.18 27.19
N THR A 876 -21.14 3.05 26.01
CA THR A 876 -21.87 2.64 24.79
C THR A 876 -22.09 1.13 24.71
N SER A 877 -21.27 0.33 25.39
CA SER A 877 -21.43 -1.13 25.50
C SER A 877 -22.37 -1.58 26.63
N GLN A 878 -22.89 -0.64 27.45
CA GLN A 878 -23.86 -0.99 28.49
C GLN A 878 -25.15 -1.56 27.90
N GLY A 879 -25.72 -2.55 28.60
CA GLY A 879 -26.98 -3.18 28.19
C GLY A 879 -26.86 -4.11 26.97
N GLY A 880 -25.65 -4.57 26.62
CA GLY A 880 -25.42 -5.53 25.52
C GLY A 880 -25.41 -4.91 24.12
N GLN A 881 -25.44 -3.58 24.02
CA GLN A 881 -25.31 -2.87 22.75
C GLN A 881 -23.86 -2.91 22.23
N PRO A 882 -23.65 -2.90 20.90
CA PRO A 882 -22.30 -2.85 20.34
C PRO A 882 -21.63 -1.50 20.61
N SER A 883 -20.37 -1.55 21.06
CA SER A 883 -19.54 -0.36 21.26
C SER A 883 -19.43 0.49 20.00
N TRP A 884 -19.29 1.81 20.19
CA TRP A 884 -18.94 2.73 19.10
C TRP A 884 -17.57 2.45 18.48
N PHE A 885 -16.66 1.77 19.19
CA PHE A 885 -15.34 1.41 18.68
C PHE A 885 -15.30 -0.06 18.27
N ALA A 886 -15.56 -0.32 16.99
CA ALA A 886 -15.47 -1.65 16.40
C ALA A 886 -14.05 -1.94 15.87
N ASP A 887 -13.85 -3.13 15.32
CA ASP A 887 -12.53 -3.58 14.83
C ASP A 887 -12.01 -2.73 13.65
N THR A 888 -12.90 -2.13 12.85
CA THR A 888 -12.56 -1.35 11.66
C THR A 888 -13.29 0.00 11.62
N THR A 889 -12.78 0.93 10.82
CA THR A 889 -13.42 2.25 10.62
C THR A 889 -14.81 2.13 10.02
N ASN A 890 -15.07 1.15 9.14
CA ASN A 890 -16.38 0.96 8.51
C ASN A 890 -17.48 0.52 9.48
N LYS A 891 -17.12 -0.12 10.59
CA LYS A 891 -18.05 -0.60 11.62
C LYS A 891 -18.15 0.34 12.83
N SER A 892 -17.17 1.21 13.00
CA SER A 892 -17.11 2.13 14.14
C SER A 892 -18.02 3.35 13.96
N ARG A 893 -18.56 3.86 15.06
CA ARG A 893 -19.35 5.10 15.14
C ARG A 893 -18.46 6.29 15.49
N LEU A 894 -17.44 6.52 14.65
CA LEU A 894 -16.52 7.65 14.83
C LEU A 894 -17.24 9.00 14.65
N ASP A 895 -18.34 9.03 13.90
CA ASP A 895 -19.24 10.19 13.78
C ASP A 895 -19.76 10.65 15.16
N SER A 896 -20.20 9.69 15.98
CA SER A 896 -20.73 9.93 17.33
C SER A 896 -19.62 10.26 18.33
N TYR A 897 -18.44 9.66 18.17
CA TYR A 897 -17.25 10.01 18.94
C TYR A 897 -16.83 11.47 18.70
N TYR A 898 -16.72 11.91 17.44
CA TYR A 898 -16.37 13.30 17.11
C TYR A 898 -17.44 14.29 17.56
N GLN A 899 -18.72 13.91 17.55
CA GLN A 899 -19.79 14.72 18.12
C GLN A 899 -19.61 14.89 19.64
N THR A 900 -19.24 13.83 20.35
CA THR A 900 -18.94 13.90 21.80
C THR A 900 -17.76 14.83 22.06
N LEU A 901 -16.69 14.74 21.26
CA LEU A 901 -15.55 15.64 21.38
C LEU A 901 -15.92 17.09 21.07
N THR A 902 -16.84 17.34 20.14
CA THR A 902 -17.37 18.68 19.87
C THR A 902 -17.98 19.30 21.13
N VAL A 903 -18.84 18.56 21.83
CA VAL A 903 -19.47 19.00 23.08
C VAL A 903 -18.43 19.24 24.17
N LEU A 904 -17.49 18.30 24.36
CA LEU A 904 -16.42 18.43 25.35
C LEU A 904 -15.51 19.63 25.07
N SER A 905 -15.12 19.85 23.80
CA SER A 905 -14.33 21.01 23.39
C SER A 905 -15.08 22.32 23.59
N TYR A 906 -16.39 22.36 23.36
CA TYR A 906 -17.21 23.55 23.62
C TYR A 906 -17.30 23.87 25.12
N ILE A 907 -17.59 22.85 25.96
CA ILE A 907 -17.60 23.01 27.43
C ILE A 907 -16.25 23.53 27.92
N ASN A 908 -15.15 23.00 27.39
CA ASN A 908 -13.81 23.45 27.75
C ASN A 908 -13.50 24.86 27.26
N LEU A 909 -14.01 25.29 26.11
CA LEU A 909 -13.88 26.67 25.65
C LEU A 909 -14.56 27.65 26.63
N VAL A 910 -15.75 27.29 27.13
CA VAL A 910 -16.46 28.10 28.14
C VAL A 910 -15.71 28.11 29.47
N PHE A 911 -15.25 26.93 29.93
CA PHE A 911 -14.43 26.82 31.13
C PHE A 911 -13.12 27.61 31.02
N TYR A 912 -12.46 27.54 29.86
CA TYR A 912 -11.30 28.34 29.53
C TYR A 912 -11.58 29.84 29.63
N ALA A 913 -12.66 30.32 29.02
CA ALA A 913 -13.04 31.73 29.08
C ALA A 913 -13.27 32.19 30.53
N PHE A 914 -13.91 31.35 31.35
CA PHE A 914 -14.09 31.62 32.78
C PHE A 914 -12.74 31.71 33.52
N VAL A 915 -11.86 30.70 33.40
CA VAL A 915 -10.56 30.68 34.08
C VAL A 915 -9.67 31.84 33.59
N ALA A 916 -9.62 32.09 32.28
CA ALA A 916 -8.85 33.18 31.70
C ALA A 916 -9.33 34.57 32.16
N SER A 917 -10.64 34.75 32.40
CA SER A 917 -11.19 36.00 32.94
C SER A 917 -10.80 36.26 34.40
N LYS A 918 -10.45 35.22 35.15
CA LYS A 918 -10.06 35.28 36.57
C LYS A 918 -8.55 35.22 36.77
N TYR A 919 -7.77 35.03 35.71
CA TYR A 919 -6.33 34.87 35.78
C TYR A 919 -5.62 36.23 35.81
N THR A 920 -4.87 36.49 36.88
CA THR A 920 -4.05 37.71 37.04
C THR A 920 -2.69 37.53 36.35
N TYR A 921 -2.38 38.41 35.39
CA TYR A 921 -1.10 38.38 34.67
C TYR A 921 0.01 39.06 35.46
N THR A 922 1.18 38.44 35.49
CA THR A 922 2.41 39.11 35.91
C THR A 922 2.87 40.02 34.76
N THR A 923 2.85 41.35 34.96
CA THR A 923 3.34 42.33 33.96
C THR A 923 4.83 42.62 34.16
N PRO A 924 5.64 42.69 33.07
CA PRO A 924 7.08 42.97 33.17
C PRO A 924 7.43 44.42 33.54
N GLU A 925 6.46 45.33 33.69
CA GLU A 925 6.72 46.76 33.97
C GLU A 925 6.99 47.09 35.46
N THR A 926 6.87 46.13 36.39
CA THR A 926 7.19 46.36 37.82
C THR A 926 8.67 46.17 38.20
N GLU A 927 9.59 45.96 37.25
CA GLU A 927 11.03 45.86 37.55
C GLU A 927 11.73 47.24 37.69
N ASN A 928 11.08 48.40 37.44
CA ASN A 928 11.78 49.70 37.35
C ASN A 928 11.17 50.93 38.08
N GLU A 929 10.23 50.80 39.01
CA GLU A 929 9.86 51.94 39.88
C GLU A 929 10.14 51.64 41.35
N PRO A 930 11.13 52.30 41.98
CA PRO A 930 11.19 52.34 43.43
C PRO A 930 9.98 53.16 43.91
N ASN A 931 9.07 52.50 44.63
CA ASN A 931 8.04 53.19 45.42
C ASN A 931 8.72 54.05 46.49
N VAL A 932 9.10 55.28 46.13
CA VAL A 932 9.44 56.34 47.06
C VAL A 932 8.14 56.88 47.61
N ASN A 933 7.69 56.25 48.68
CA ASN A 933 6.62 56.74 49.52
C ASN A 933 7.19 57.88 50.39
N ILE A 934 7.19 59.12 49.88
CA ILE A 934 7.37 60.31 50.72
C ILE A 934 5.97 60.79 51.10
N GLY A 935 5.59 60.51 52.34
CA GLY A 935 4.38 61.08 52.91
C GLY A 935 4.53 62.58 53.11
N ILE A 936 3.45 63.32 52.82
CA ILE A 936 3.13 64.59 53.49
C ILE A 936 1.62 64.57 53.75
N GLN A 937 1.31 64.75 55.04
CA GLN A 937 0.05 65.01 55.76
C GLN A 937 -1.28 65.02 55.00
#